data_AF-A0A975W6D1-F1
#
_entry.id   AF-A0A975W6D1-F1
#
_cell.length_a   1.000
_cell.length_b   1.000
_cell.length_c   1.000
_cell.angle_alpha   90.00
_cell.angle_beta   90.00
_cell.angle_gamma   90.00
#
_symmetry.space_group_name_H-M   'P 1'
#
loop_
_entity.id
_entity.type
_entity.pdbx_description
1 polymer ?
#
loop_
_entity_poly.entity_id
_entity_poly.type
_entity_poly.pdbx_seq_one_letter_code
_entity_poly.pdbx_strand_id
1 'polypeptide(L)'
;MKHVRHTIAKLLATAGVACLAAQPAYAASSWLSTVTTIENGARTTYSAGELSSRPLPRATSTTAVFDLSISLEENPQGDDEYPEEPTPATDDDDQNKFEKKIEEFADAVFQMTNGKHKIGKVTIFRDGDQANNTDVQWKENCTDSDPTTTAPGPRANPSGFGVAGARIYFCTNWEGAPTLMDTPKGAGFTLAHEWGHYTYGIYDEYVANCGQTPETNCVIFFPRSTDTASSPSIMNGQWTAVSGSQDWLEVSTLGVEPYATQADGDDKNGQARVFGENGWATLTRDPATDPRHSFLPTRTQYTNLVAPTAPNLIVNDDESTARSELDIIWAGNQVAELMIDTSGSMSGTPISNAKTAASLLVGQLTPGENAVGVGRFTSSATQVFAITDIPDPDTGVRSGAQTAIAAFSAGGGTDIEDAALTALAQVQGFQGGTRPSVVYLLTDGQSSVNQTTVINAYTAAKVPLVTFGFGSGVNAGLLQSLANGTGGQYFFSPTTLAQIQQAFVAANAAFSSSVVVQSTTAAATASTTDVRNVTLDSSLATAAINVSFAGAVTDVSLRLLDGTGADTGAAFTCNAGAEVSCDAEVDVTTLGAGQYGVEVVNNTSSDIDVSVLVSGTPSDFESYDIAVEFNNVNYPQSFAIEATVTDGPAITGLDVTATVTKPDSSTVNLPLLDDGKNSDRLADDGTYTADVPYDMDGTYTAVVTAENTSGNAQTTFTATAISVDENGNGVTPTPTNITEMFTRVAVTNAAVTGVAPDDHSNDPSVPGACTAITDNNVDTAGRIDAAGDVDCFFFTPTSTANDLIARVTSLALDMQPVVRVYDATGGTELLMVDLSTSANAASGAVATVPASSLDAAGHVVTVEHADATAAMGNYAVSIGAKLASDEPVKVPDGGGNGGGGGGNGGGGGSGGGIGPWGVMFAALLALIGLRQRRRIM
;
A
#
# COMPACT_ATOMS: atom_id res chain seq x y z
N MET A 1 -14.58 -40.70 32.01
CA MET A 1 -15.18 -39.62 31.17
C MET A 1 -14.69 -38.22 31.51
N LYS A 2 -14.34 -37.86 32.76
CA LYS A 2 -13.66 -36.58 33.07
C LYS A 2 -12.17 -36.52 32.68
N HIS A 3 -11.44 -37.65 32.72
CA HIS A 3 -10.04 -37.68 32.29
C HIS A 3 -9.82 -37.70 30.78
N VAL A 4 -10.78 -38.18 29.99
CA VAL A 4 -10.67 -38.19 28.50
C VAL A 4 -10.88 -36.80 27.90
N ARG A 5 -11.69 -35.94 28.54
CA ARG A 5 -11.84 -34.53 28.14
C ARG A 5 -10.59 -33.67 28.43
N HIS A 6 -9.81 -34.03 29.45
CA HIS A 6 -8.58 -33.30 29.79
C HIS A 6 -7.39 -33.70 28.90
N THR A 7 -7.37 -34.93 28.38
CA THR A 7 -6.31 -35.38 27.47
C THR A 7 -6.56 -34.91 26.02
N ILE A 8 -7.82 -34.76 25.59
CA ILE A 8 -8.15 -34.18 24.28
C ILE A 8 -7.88 -32.66 24.26
N ALA A 9 -8.12 -31.95 25.37
CA ALA A 9 -7.78 -30.53 25.49
C ALA A 9 -6.25 -30.26 25.49
N LYS A 10 -5.42 -31.23 25.89
CA LYS A 10 -3.95 -31.14 25.80
C LYS A 10 -3.38 -31.58 24.45
N LEU A 11 -4.06 -32.47 23.72
CA LEU A 11 -3.66 -32.85 22.36
C LEU A 11 -4.05 -31.81 21.30
N LEU A 12 -5.06 -30.96 21.57
CA LEU A 12 -5.40 -29.82 20.71
C LEU A 12 -4.50 -28.59 20.92
N ALA A 13 -3.71 -28.55 22.01
CA ALA A 13 -2.75 -27.49 22.27
C ALA A 13 -1.37 -27.71 21.60
N THR A 14 -1.20 -28.81 20.85
CA THR A 14 0.09 -29.19 20.22
C THR A 14 0.01 -29.35 18.70
N ALA A 15 -1.15 -29.12 18.10
CA ALA A 15 -1.25 -28.86 16.67
C ALA A 15 -1.21 -27.34 16.49
N GLY A 16 0.02 -26.80 16.39
CA GLY A 16 0.21 -25.44 15.93
C GLY A 16 -0.54 -25.28 14.63
N VAL A 17 -1.60 -24.46 14.67
CA VAL A 17 -2.20 -23.91 13.47
C VAL A 17 -1.08 -23.08 12.87
N ALA A 18 -0.41 -23.62 11.86
CA ALA A 18 0.43 -22.82 11.00
C ALA A 18 -0.51 -21.79 10.36
N CYS A 19 -0.55 -20.58 10.93
CA CYS A 19 -1.08 -19.42 10.26
C CYS A 19 -0.19 -19.21 9.04
N LEU A 20 -0.62 -19.72 7.89
CA LEU A 20 -0.13 -19.26 6.61
C LEU A 20 -0.71 -17.85 6.43
N ALA A 21 0.03 -16.88 6.94
CA ALA A 21 -0.34 -15.49 6.98
C ALA A 21 -0.04 -14.86 5.60
N ALA A 22 -1.01 -14.88 4.68
CA ALA A 22 -0.95 -14.09 3.46
C ALA A 22 -1.30 -12.63 3.77
N GLN A 23 -0.62 -11.68 3.10
CA GLN A 23 -0.64 -10.25 3.39
C GLN A 23 -2.05 -9.65 3.21
N PRO A 24 -2.42 -8.60 3.98
CA PRO A 24 -3.55 -7.77 3.62
C PRO A 24 -3.15 -6.89 2.43
N ALA A 25 -3.81 -7.05 1.30
CA ALA A 25 -3.87 -5.96 0.34
C ALA A 25 -4.85 -4.94 0.92
N TYR A 26 -4.47 -3.68 1.05
CA TYR A 26 -5.46 -2.65 0.72
C TYR A 26 -5.58 -2.59 -0.79
N ALA A 27 -6.72 -2.14 -1.28
CA ALA A 27 -6.71 -1.50 -2.57
C ALA A 27 -6.22 -0.09 -2.36
N ALA A 28 -4.92 0.05 -2.50
CA ALA A 28 -4.41 1.13 -3.31
C ALA A 28 -3.43 0.60 -4.37
N SER A 29 -3.28 -0.73 -4.48
CA SER A 29 -2.83 -1.39 -5.70
C SER A 29 -4.04 -2.07 -6.33
N SER A 30 -4.11 -2.07 -7.66
CA SER A 30 -5.27 -2.62 -8.36
C SER A 30 -5.42 -4.12 -8.10
N TRP A 31 -6.60 -4.54 -7.65
CA TRP A 31 -6.92 -5.95 -7.48
C TRP A 31 -6.99 -6.71 -8.82
N LEU A 32 -6.98 -5.99 -9.93
CA LEU A 32 -6.92 -6.54 -11.29
C LEU A 32 -5.48 -6.82 -11.73
N SER A 33 -4.49 -6.29 -11.01
CA SER A 33 -3.08 -6.44 -11.35
C SER A 33 -2.52 -7.77 -10.90
N THR A 34 -2.03 -8.53 -11.87
CA THR A 34 -1.48 -9.86 -11.65
C THR A 34 -0.28 -10.10 -12.53
N VAL A 35 0.55 -11.08 -12.16
CA VAL A 35 1.62 -11.59 -13.01
C VAL A 35 1.46 -13.08 -13.16
N THR A 36 1.36 -13.52 -14.41
CA THR A 36 1.34 -14.94 -14.75
C THR A 36 2.72 -15.37 -15.24
N THR A 37 3.30 -16.37 -14.59
CA THR A 37 4.58 -16.97 -14.96
C THR A 37 4.41 -18.44 -15.36
N ILE A 38 5.45 -19.02 -15.98
CA ILE A 38 5.51 -20.46 -16.28
C ILE A 38 6.45 -21.14 -15.28
N GLU A 39 5.90 -22.02 -14.46
CA GLU A 39 6.63 -22.77 -13.43
C GLU A 39 6.44 -24.26 -13.66
N ASN A 40 7.55 -24.99 -13.85
CA ASN A 40 7.52 -26.43 -14.14
C ASN A 40 6.59 -26.81 -15.32
N GLY A 41 6.38 -25.89 -16.28
CA GLY A 41 5.51 -26.08 -17.44
C GLY A 41 4.02 -25.78 -17.20
N ALA A 42 3.63 -25.28 -16.02
CA ALA A 42 2.28 -24.82 -15.71
C ALA A 42 2.25 -23.29 -15.60
N ARG A 43 1.11 -22.67 -15.94
CA ARG A 43 0.88 -21.24 -15.69
C ARG A 43 0.51 -21.06 -14.21
N THR A 44 1.23 -20.18 -13.52
CA THR A 44 0.95 -19.77 -12.15
C THR A 44 0.69 -18.26 -12.17
N THR A 45 -0.42 -17.81 -11.59
CA THR A 45 -0.79 -16.40 -11.51
C THR A 45 -0.66 -15.93 -10.07
N TYR A 46 0.00 -14.80 -9.88
CA TYR A 46 0.22 -14.14 -8.60
C TYR A 46 -0.46 -12.77 -8.63
N SER A 47 -1.06 -12.33 -7.53
CA SER A 47 -1.48 -10.93 -7.43
C SER A 47 -0.25 -10.02 -7.38
N ALA A 48 -0.38 -8.76 -7.79
CA ALA A 48 0.72 -7.81 -7.73
C ALA A 48 1.26 -7.65 -6.28
N GLY A 49 0.37 -7.55 -5.28
CA GLY A 49 0.77 -7.43 -3.87
C GLY A 49 1.49 -8.66 -3.29
N GLU A 50 1.30 -9.86 -3.86
CA GLU A 50 2.10 -11.03 -3.47
C GLU A 50 3.57 -10.91 -3.93
N LEU A 51 3.85 -10.10 -4.94
CA LEU A 51 5.20 -9.91 -5.50
C LEU A 51 6.04 -8.90 -4.72
N SER A 52 5.41 -7.82 -4.23
CA SER A 52 6.08 -6.80 -3.41
C SER A 52 6.45 -7.33 -2.02
N SER A 53 5.63 -8.22 -1.47
CA SER A 53 5.74 -8.73 -0.10
C SER A 53 6.54 -10.03 0.06
N ARG A 54 6.86 -10.71 -1.05
CA ARG A 54 7.63 -11.97 -1.02
C ARG A 54 8.82 -11.84 -1.96
N PRO A 55 10.06 -12.20 -1.53
CA PRO A 55 11.04 -12.63 -2.50
C PRO A 55 10.41 -13.86 -3.18
N LEU A 56 9.97 -13.68 -4.43
CA LEU A 56 9.45 -14.76 -5.26
C LEU A 56 10.33 -16.01 -5.06
N PRO A 57 9.77 -17.23 -5.13
CA PRO A 57 10.60 -18.43 -5.17
C PRO A 57 11.66 -18.23 -6.26
N ARG A 58 12.92 -18.02 -5.83
CA ARG A 58 14.07 -17.74 -6.70
C ARG A 58 14.17 -18.79 -7.81
N ALA A 59 13.50 -18.63 -8.95
CA ALA A 59 13.66 -19.55 -10.08
C ALA A 59 13.10 -19.13 -11.46
N THR A 60 11.87 -18.61 -11.63
CA THR A 60 11.32 -18.52 -13.00
C THR A 60 10.25 -17.44 -13.21
N SER A 61 10.60 -16.37 -13.94
CA SER A 61 9.64 -15.44 -14.57
C SER A 61 9.96 -15.18 -16.05
N THR A 62 10.69 -16.10 -16.70
CA THR A 62 11.31 -15.89 -18.03
C THR A 62 10.32 -15.51 -19.13
N THR A 63 9.03 -15.75 -18.87
CA THR A 63 7.90 -15.40 -19.72
C THR A 63 6.75 -14.90 -18.84
N ALA A 64 6.97 -13.79 -18.14
CA ALA A 64 5.95 -13.15 -17.34
C ALA A 64 4.93 -12.42 -18.23
N VAL A 65 3.65 -12.60 -17.93
CA VAL A 65 2.54 -11.86 -18.54
C VAL A 65 1.91 -11.00 -17.44
N PHE A 66 1.91 -9.68 -17.64
CA PHE A 66 1.43 -8.70 -16.66
C PHE A 66 0.03 -8.24 -17.02
N ASP A 67 -0.91 -8.43 -16.10
CA ASP A 67 -2.21 -7.78 -16.16
C ASP A 67 -2.13 -6.48 -15.35
N LEU A 68 -2.79 -5.42 -15.85
CA LEU A 68 -2.84 -4.10 -15.21
C LEU A 68 -4.17 -3.40 -15.46
N SER A 69 -4.35 -2.26 -14.81
CA SER A 69 -5.51 -1.40 -14.90
C SER A 69 -5.15 0.07 -15.11
N ILE A 70 -6.03 0.77 -15.80
CA ILE A 70 -5.88 2.18 -16.17
C ILE A 70 -7.19 2.88 -15.83
N SER A 71 -7.12 4.01 -15.14
CA SER A 71 -8.24 4.94 -15.03
C SER A 71 -8.00 6.11 -15.97
N LEU A 72 -8.89 6.27 -16.95
CA LEU A 72 -8.85 7.35 -17.91
C LEU A 72 -9.83 8.44 -17.50
N GLU A 73 -9.34 9.68 -17.42
CA GLU A 73 -10.19 10.86 -17.15
C GLU A 73 -11.20 11.09 -18.28
N GLU A 74 -10.78 10.85 -19.51
CA GLU A 74 -11.62 10.93 -20.70
C GLU A 74 -12.60 9.74 -20.78
N ASN A 75 -13.73 9.95 -21.45
CA ASN A 75 -14.69 8.90 -21.80
C ASN A 75 -14.78 8.73 -23.33
N PRO A 76 -13.74 8.10 -23.94
CA PRO A 76 -13.76 7.81 -25.36
C PRO A 76 -14.92 6.86 -25.67
N GLN A 77 -15.68 7.20 -26.72
CA GLN A 77 -16.80 6.39 -27.19
C GLN A 77 -16.31 5.38 -28.23
N GLY A 78 -16.89 4.17 -28.25
CA GLY A 78 -16.54 3.11 -29.20
C GLY A 78 -17.17 1.76 -28.88
N ASP A 79 -16.60 0.68 -29.42
CA ASP A 79 -16.87 -0.69 -28.99
C ASP A 79 -16.00 -1.11 -27.79
N ASP A 80 -16.62 -1.80 -26.82
CA ASP A 80 -15.93 -2.25 -25.61
C ASP A 80 -15.16 -3.58 -25.83
N GLU A 81 -15.09 -4.13 -27.06
CA GLU A 81 -14.52 -5.47 -27.38
C GLU A 81 -13.22 -5.42 -28.21
N TYR A 82 -12.11 -5.91 -27.63
CA TYR A 82 -10.85 -6.15 -28.34
C TYR A 82 -10.68 -7.63 -28.74
N PRO A 83 -10.20 -8.01 -29.96
CA PRO A 83 -10.16 -7.27 -31.22
C PRO A 83 -11.21 -7.79 -32.21
N GLU A 84 -12.19 -6.99 -32.63
CA GLU A 84 -13.00 -7.32 -33.82
C GLU A 84 -12.36 -6.66 -35.07
N GLU A 85 -11.31 -7.31 -35.61
CA GLU A 85 -10.52 -6.94 -36.81
C GLU A 85 -10.98 -5.69 -37.58
N PRO A 86 -10.24 -4.56 -37.48
CA PRO A 86 -10.65 -3.33 -38.13
C PRO A 86 -10.54 -3.46 -39.65
N THR A 87 -11.64 -3.20 -40.33
CA THR A 87 -11.59 -2.84 -41.76
C THR A 87 -11.05 -1.42 -41.88
N PRO A 88 -10.47 -0.99 -43.03
CA PRO A 88 -10.15 0.43 -43.26
C PRO A 88 -11.35 1.40 -43.17
N ALA A 89 -12.55 0.89 -42.89
CA ALA A 89 -13.77 1.65 -42.61
C ALA A 89 -14.12 1.73 -41.10
N THR A 90 -13.41 1.01 -40.22
CA THR A 90 -13.60 0.95 -38.76
C THR A 90 -12.35 1.40 -38.00
N ASP A 91 -11.69 2.46 -38.52
CA ASP A 91 -10.97 3.42 -37.66
C ASP A 91 -12.00 4.48 -37.26
N ASP A 92 -13.12 4.06 -36.64
CA ASP A 92 -14.36 4.84 -36.57
C ASP A 92 -14.70 5.39 -35.18
N ASP A 93 -13.92 5.08 -34.14
CA ASP A 93 -14.18 5.55 -32.78
C ASP A 93 -12.94 5.99 -31.98
N ASP A 94 -13.19 6.58 -30.81
CA ASP A 94 -12.14 7.17 -29.98
C ASP A 94 -11.42 6.13 -29.11
N GLN A 95 -12.05 4.99 -28.81
CA GLN A 95 -11.46 3.88 -28.04
C GLN A 95 -10.31 3.21 -28.81
N ASN A 96 -10.48 3.00 -30.11
CA ASN A 96 -9.45 2.47 -31.01
C ASN A 96 -8.13 3.27 -30.96
N LYS A 97 -8.18 4.58 -30.71
CA LYS A 97 -6.97 5.40 -30.59
C LYS A 97 -6.18 5.08 -29.31
N PHE A 98 -6.87 4.84 -28.20
CA PHE A 98 -6.25 4.43 -26.94
C PHE A 98 -5.71 3.01 -27.03
N GLU A 99 -6.46 2.10 -27.63
CA GLU A 99 -6.01 0.72 -27.83
C GLU A 99 -4.68 0.65 -28.58
N LYS A 100 -4.53 1.42 -29.66
CA LYS A 100 -3.24 1.53 -30.39
C LYS A 100 -2.09 2.03 -29.51
N LYS A 101 -2.35 2.92 -28.53
CA LYS A 101 -1.33 3.36 -27.56
C LYS A 101 -0.91 2.21 -26.65
N ILE A 102 -1.87 1.39 -26.20
CA ILE A 102 -1.62 0.21 -25.36
C ILE A 102 -0.91 -0.91 -26.14
N GLU A 103 -1.21 -1.08 -27.42
CA GLU A 103 -0.51 -2.00 -28.30
C GLU A 103 0.98 -1.66 -28.43
N GLU A 104 1.31 -0.39 -28.67
CA GLU A 104 2.70 0.08 -28.76
C GLU A 104 3.42 0.02 -27.39
N PHE A 105 2.69 0.20 -26.29
CA PHE A 105 3.20 -0.07 -24.94
C PHE A 105 3.56 -1.55 -24.76
N ALA A 106 2.69 -2.47 -25.16
CA ALA A 106 2.93 -3.91 -25.07
C ALA A 106 4.17 -4.33 -25.89
N ASP A 107 4.32 -3.78 -27.09
CA ASP A 107 5.49 -4.02 -27.94
C ASP A 107 6.79 -3.49 -27.30
N ALA A 108 6.76 -2.29 -26.71
CA ALA A 108 7.92 -1.71 -26.05
C ALA A 108 8.33 -2.49 -24.79
N VAL A 109 7.37 -2.97 -23.99
CA VAL A 109 7.68 -3.84 -22.83
C VAL A 109 8.29 -5.17 -23.27
N PHE A 110 7.79 -5.73 -24.38
CA PHE A 110 8.36 -6.93 -24.97
C PHE A 110 9.79 -6.70 -25.46
N GLN A 111 10.04 -5.59 -26.15
CA GLN A 111 11.37 -5.23 -26.66
C GLN A 111 12.36 -4.95 -25.52
N MET A 112 12.02 -4.08 -24.55
CA MET A 112 12.92 -3.68 -23.47
C MET A 112 13.36 -4.86 -22.58
N THR A 113 12.62 -5.97 -22.60
CA THR A 113 12.92 -7.20 -21.87
C THR A 113 13.49 -8.32 -22.75
N ASN A 114 13.85 -7.99 -24.00
CA ASN A 114 14.37 -8.91 -24.99
C ASN A 114 13.43 -10.12 -25.24
N GLY A 115 12.15 -9.81 -25.43
CA GLY A 115 11.07 -10.73 -25.76
C GLY A 115 10.66 -11.67 -24.64
N LYS A 116 10.91 -11.28 -23.38
CA LYS A 116 10.61 -12.11 -22.21
C LYS A 116 9.28 -11.75 -21.60
N HIS A 117 9.01 -10.48 -21.37
CA HIS A 117 7.79 -10.06 -20.69
C HIS A 117 6.74 -9.59 -21.69
N LYS A 118 5.47 -9.83 -21.39
CA LYS A 118 4.33 -9.40 -22.21
C LYS A 118 3.31 -8.68 -21.34
N ILE A 119 2.53 -7.82 -21.98
CA ILE A 119 1.31 -7.29 -21.39
C ILE A 119 0.16 -8.25 -21.73
N GLY A 120 -0.59 -8.61 -20.70
CA GLY A 120 -1.76 -9.48 -20.75
C GLY A 120 -3.04 -8.66 -20.84
N LYS A 121 -3.92 -8.84 -19.86
CA LYS A 121 -5.16 -8.07 -19.77
C LYS A 121 -4.89 -6.64 -19.31
N VAL A 122 -5.42 -5.67 -20.03
CA VAL A 122 -5.46 -4.25 -19.62
C VAL A 122 -6.92 -3.86 -19.39
N THR A 123 -7.27 -3.53 -18.15
CA THR A 123 -8.63 -3.08 -17.81
C THR A 123 -8.69 -1.57 -17.72
N ILE A 124 -9.49 -0.93 -18.57
CA ILE A 124 -9.59 0.53 -18.67
C ILE A 124 -10.91 1.01 -18.08
N PHE A 125 -10.86 1.76 -17.00
CA PHE A 125 -11.98 2.53 -16.44
C PHE A 125 -12.05 3.91 -17.11
N ARG A 126 -13.26 4.47 -17.22
CA ARG A 126 -13.58 5.74 -17.91
C ARG A 126 -14.10 6.77 -16.91
N ASP A 127 -14.15 8.04 -17.30
CA ASP A 127 -14.66 9.14 -16.46
C ASP A 127 -13.97 9.24 -15.09
N GLY A 128 -12.72 8.80 -14.98
CA GLY A 128 -11.99 8.77 -13.71
C GLY A 128 -12.43 7.70 -12.72
N ASP A 129 -13.27 6.75 -13.13
CA ASP A 129 -13.63 5.63 -12.27
C ASP A 129 -12.38 4.89 -11.79
N GLN A 130 -12.37 4.52 -10.51
CA GLN A 130 -11.26 3.82 -9.88
C GLN A 130 -9.91 4.55 -9.97
N ALA A 131 -9.85 5.87 -10.23
CA ALA A 131 -8.58 6.59 -10.38
C ALA A 131 -7.60 6.33 -9.23
N ASN A 132 -8.11 6.22 -8.00
CA ASN A 132 -7.30 5.95 -6.82
C ASN A 132 -6.83 4.49 -6.68
N ASN A 133 -7.46 3.55 -7.39
CA ASN A 133 -7.23 2.10 -7.29
C ASN A 133 -6.52 1.48 -8.49
N THR A 134 -6.15 2.25 -9.52
CA THR A 134 -5.51 1.73 -10.76
C THR A 134 -4.00 1.92 -10.79
N ASP A 135 -3.31 1.08 -11.57
CA ASP A 135 -1.85 1.16 -11.77
C ASP A 135 -1.44 2.38 -12.58
N VAL A 136 -2.32 2.87 -13.46
CA VAL A 136 -2.10 4.06 -14.28
C VAL A 136 -3.25 5.03 -14.11
N GLN A 137 -2.96 6.22 -13.61
CA GLN A 137 -3.85 7.37 -13.71
C GLN A 137 -3.55 8.11 -15.01
N TRP A 138 -4.49 8.09 -15.95
CA TRP A 138 -4.33 8.69 -17.26
C TRP A 138 -5.23 9.91 -17.39
N LYS A 139 -4.65 11.09 -17.17
CA LYS A 139 -5.34 12.37 -17.31
C LYS A 139 -5.51 12.80 -18.76
N GLU A 140 -6.47 13.67 -19.04
CA GLU A 140 -6.52 14.38 -20.32
C GLU A 140 -5.32 15.32 -20.43
N ASN A 141 -5.00 16.08 -19.37
CA ASN A 141 -3.96 17.11 -19.38
C ASN A 141 -2.97 16.95 -18.22
N CYS A 142 -1.67 17.01 -18.51
CA CYS A 142 -0.63 17.01 -17.48
C CYS A 142 -0.49 18.35 -16.73
N THR A 143 -1.06 19.44 -17.25
CA THR A 143 -1.12 20.72 -16.53
C THR A 143 -2.36 20.78 -15.67
N ASP A 144 -2.20 21.14 -14.40
CA ASP A 144 -3.33 21.56 -13.59
C ASP A 144 -3.89 22.89 -14.13
N SER A 145 -5.05 23.32 -13.63
CA SER A 145 -5.72 24.56 -14.05
C SER A 145 -4.89 25.85 -13.86
N ASP A 146 -3.73 25.78 -13.20
CA ASP A 146 -2.79 26.89 -13.02
C ASP A 146 -1.73 26.94 -14.16
N PRO A 147 -1.80 27.93 -15.07
CA PRO A 147 -0.85 28.07 -16.17
C PRO A 147 0.56 28.53 -15.73
N THR A 148 0.80 28.70 -14.43
CA THR A 148 2.11 29.09 -13.87
C THR A 148 2.92 27.92 -13.31
N THR A 149 2.31 26.75 -13.13
CA THR A 149 3.00 25.52 -12.71
C THR A 149 3.60 24.80 -13.92
N THR A 150 4.84 24.32 -13.79
CA THR A 150 5.45 23.49 -14.82
C THR A 150 4.76 22.12 -14.81
N ALA A 151 4.19 21.71 -15.96
CA ALA A 151 3.52 20.42 -16.11
C ALA A 151 4.48 19.29 -15.70
N PRO A 152 4.18 18.48 -14.67
CA PRO A 152 5.09 17.45 -14.19
C PRO A 152 5.43 16.40 -15.26
N GLY A 153 4.56 16.21 -16.24
CA GLY A 153 4.68 15.16 -17.25
C GLY A 153 4.37 13.77 -16.69
N PRO A 154 4.51 12.73 -17.54
CA PRO A 154 4.51 11.35 -17.09
C PRO A 154 5.56 11.10 -16.00
N ARG A 155 5.20 10.28 -15.01
CA ARG A 155 6.06 9.91 -13.88
C ARG A 155 5.57 8.62 -13.23
N ALA A 156 6.43 7.95 -12.47
CA ALA A 156 6.06 6.72 -11.79
C ALA A 156 6.77 6.56 -10.44
N ASN A 157 6.11 5.85 -9.51
CA ASN A 157 6.75 5.36 -8.30
C ASN A 157 7.66 4.17 -8.65
N PRO A 158 8.98 4.24 -8.43
CA PRO A 158 9.88 3.14 -8.72
C PRO A 158 9.56 1.90 -7.88
N SER A 159 9.58 0.71 -8.48
CA SER A 159 9.18 -0.56 -7.83
C SER A 159 7.77 -0.54 -7.21
N GLY A 160 6.86 0.26 -7.77
CA GLY A 160 5.50 0.43 -7.28
C GLY A 160 4.51 -0.68 -7.66
N PHE A 161 4.84 -1.59 -8.58
CA PHE A 161 3.89 -2.63 -9.01
C PHE A 161 3.51 -3.56 -7.84
N GLY A 162 2.27 -3.44 -7.37
CA GLY A 162 1.76 -4.16 -6.20
C GLY A 162 2.04 -3.51 -4.84
N VAL A 163 2.52 -2.27 -4.82
CA VAL A 163 2.67 -1.45 -3.62
C VAL A 163 1.45 -0.53 -3.51
N ALA A 164 0.88 -0.43 -2.32
CA ALA A 164 -0.32 0.37 -2.10
C ALA A 164 -0.02 1.87 -2.32
N GLY A 165 -0.82 2.56 -3.13
CA GLY A 165 -0.70 4.00 -3.39
C GLY A 165 0.27 4.33 -4.52
N ALA A 166 1.21 3.44 -4.81
CA ALA A 166 2.20 3.59 -5.87
C ALA A 166 1.59 3.31 -7.26
N ARG A 167 1.86 4.21 -8.22
CA ARG A 167 1.28 4.13 -9.57
C ARG A 167 2.16 4.81 -10.62
N ILE A 168 1.69 4.72 -11.87
CA ILE A 168 2.11 5.57 -12.98
C ILE A 168 1.10 6.72 -13.09
N TYR A 169 1.63 7.93 -13.17
CA TYR A 169 0.86 9.13 -13.50
C TYR A 169 1.14 9.49 -14.94
N PHE A 170 0.09 9.58 -15.75
CA PHE A 170 0.17 9.72 -17.19
C PHE A 170 -0.82 10.76 -17.68
N CYS A 171 -0.68 11.21 -18.94
CA CYS A 171 -1.64 12.11 -19.55
C CYS A 171 -1.68 11.99 -21.07
N THR A 172 -2.77 12.44 -21.70
CA THR A 172 -2.89 12.55 -23.16
C THR A 172 -2.17 13.79 -23.68
N ASN A 173 -2.38 14.94 -23.04
CA ASN A 173 -1.85 16.23 -23.46
C ASN A 173 -0.75 16.69 -22.50
N TRP A 174 0.48 16.79 -23.01
CA TRP A 174 1.61 17.32 -22.27
C TRP A 174 2.34 18.39 -23.08
N GLU A 175 2.52 19.58 -22.50
CA GLU A 175 3.29 20.67 -23.13
C GLU A 175 4.77 20.30 -23.37
N GLY A 176 5.31 19.36 -22.59
CA GLY A 176 6.66 18.84 -22.81
C GLY A 176 6.79 17.96 -24.06
N ALA A 177 5.71 17.38 -24.57
CA ALA A 177 5.74 16.53 -25.76
C ALA A 177 4.47 16.66 -26.63
N PRO A 178 4.15 17.89 -27.09
CA PRO A 178 2.89 18.22 -27.76
C PRO A 178 2.74 17.54 -29.12
N THR A 179 3.83 17.00 -29.68
CA THR A 179 3.82 16.34 -30.98
C THR A 179 3.80 14.81 -30.91
N LEU A 180 4.08 14.24 -29.73
CA LEU A 180 4.28 12.80 -29.57
C LEU A 180 3.26 12.13 -28.64
N MET A 181 2.81 12.77 -27.55
CA MET A 181 1.91 12.13 -26.58
C MET A 181 0.56 11.71 -27.16
N ASP A 182 0.06 12.41 -28.17
CA ASP A 182 -1.21 12.03 -28.82
C ASP A 182 -1.02 10.90 -29.85
N THR A 183 0.22 10.52 -30.18
CA THR A 183 0.49 9.42 -31.12
C THR A 183 0.55 8.06 -30.42
N PRO A 184 0.12 6.95 -31.06
CA PRO A 184 0.24 5.60 -30.51
C PRO A 184 1.65 5.28 -29.99
N LYS A 185 2.66 5.49 -30.84
CA LYS A 185 4.07 5.23 -30.49
C LYS A 185 4.57 6.11 -29.37
N GLY A 186 4.29 7.40 -29.43
CA GLY A 186 4.78 8.32 -28.41
C GLY A 186 4.21 8.01 -27.02
N ALA A 187 2.89 7.84 -26.91
CA ALA A 187 2.28 7.45 -25.65
C ALA A 187 2.73 6.06 -25.20
N GLY A 188 2.69 5.06 -26.09
CA GLY A 188 3.02 3.68 -25.75
C GLY A 188 4.47 3.52 -25.26
N PHE A 189 5.43 4.16 -25.92
CA PHE A 189 6.84 4.09 -25.54
C PHE A 189 7.13 4.85 -24.24
N THR A 190 6.38 5.92 -23.96
CA THR A 190 6.52 6.66 -22.70
C THR A 190 5.86 5.92 -21.55
N LEU A 191 4.72 5.26 -21.78
CA LEU A 191 4.17 4.35 -20.79
C LEU A 191 5.14 3.19 -20.49
N ALA A 192 5.87 2.69 -21.50
CA ALA A 192 6.90 1.67 -21.29
C ALA A 192 8.14 2.19 -20.52
N HIS A 193 8.52 3.46 -20.72
CA HIS A 193 9.53 4.13 -19.90
C HIS A 193 9.09 4.15 -18.42
N GLU A 194 7.89 4.66 -18.15
CA GLU A 194 7.33 4.70 -16.78
C GLU A 194 7.16 3.30 -16.17
N TRP A 195 6.77 2.33 -16.99
CA TRP A 195 6.71 0.92 -16.60
C TRP A 195 8.08 0.37 -16.17
N GLY A 196 9.15 0.87 -16.77
CA GLY A 196 10.53 0.58 -16.36
C GLY A 196 10.78 0.91 -14.90
N HIS A 197 10.41 2.11 -14.47
CA HIS A 197 10.44 2.50 -13.07
C HIS A 197 9.48 1.66 -12.23
N TYR A 198 8.21 1.63 -12.62
CA TYR A 198 7.12 1.08 -11.84
C TYR A 198 7.29 -0.41 -11.55
N THR A 199 7.67 -1.20 -12.55
CA THR A 199 7.70 -2.67 -12.44
C THR A 199 9.09 -3.21 -12.17
N TYR A 200 10.14 -2.59 -12.72
CA TYR A 200 11.51 -3.12 -12.63
C TYR A 200 12.42 -2.34 -11.69
N GLY A 201 12.02 -1.16 -11.24
CA GLY A 201 12.80 -0.34 -10.30
C GLY A 201 14.14 0.13 -10.87
N ILE A 202 14.24 0.30 -12.19
CA ILE A 202 15.37 0.99 -12.85
C ILE A 202 15.09 2.49 -12.88
N TYR A 203 16.13 3.32 -12.96
CA TYR A 203 16.04 4.77 -12.87
C TYR A 203 16.49 5.47 -14.15
N ASP A 204 16.23 6.77 -14.17
CA ASP A 204 16.52 7.65 -15.29
C ASP A 204 18.00 7.71 -15.64
N GLU A 205 18.24 7.75 -16.94
CA GLU A 205 19.57 7.76 -17.54
C GLU A 205 19.82 8.98 -18.42
N TYR A 206 18.96 10.00 -18.36
CA TYR A 206 19.12 11.28 -19.05
C TYR A 206 19.84 12.33 -18.19
N VAL A 207 19.93 13.57 -18.69
CA VAL A 207 20.50 14.74 -17.98
C VAL A 207 19.39 15.74 -17.65
N ALA A 208 19.31 16.20 -16.40
CA ALA A 208 18.32 17.21 -15.98
C ALA A 208 18.87 18.13 -14.89
N ASN A 209 18.14 19.20 -14.58
CA ASN A 209 18.39 19.98 -13.37
C ASN A 209 17.36 19.56 -12.31
N CYS A 210 17.82 19.19 -11.13
CA CYS A 210 16.94 18.71 -10.05
C CYS A 210 16.46 19.84 -9.09
N GLY A 211 16.70 21.10 -9.44
CA GLY A 211 16.20 22.27 -8.72
C GLY A 211 16.94 22.63 -7.43
N GLN A 212 17.93 21.85 -6.99
CA GLN A 212 18.70 22.10 -5.76
C GLN A 212 20.09 22.68 -6.05
N THR A 213 20.65 23.44 -5.10
CA THR A 213 22.02 23.99 -5.21
C THR A 213 22.80 23.81 -3.89
N PRO A 214 23.91 23.03 -3.87
CA PRO A 214 24.42 22.21 -4.97
C PRO A 214 23.49 21.02 -5.30
N GLU A 215 23.47 20.54 -6.56
CA GLU A 215 22.64 19.39 -6.99
C GLU A 215 22.97 18.07 -6.26
N THR A 216 24.10 18.02 -5.55
CA THR A 216 24.41 16.94 -4.59
C THR A 216 23.43 16.84 -3.42
N ASN A 217 22.53 17.81 -3.24
CA ASN A 217 21.44 17.77 -2.27
C ASN A 217 20.16 17.12 -2.82
N CYS A 218 20.10 16.78 -4.10
CA CYS A 218 18.98 16.02 -4.66
C CYS A 218 19.08 14.55 -4.26
N VAL A 219 17.93 13.88 -4.19
CA VAL A 219 17.90 12.43 -3.99
C VAL A 219 18.76 11.73 -5.05
N ILE A 220 19.35 10.59 -4.68
CA ILE A 220 20.44 9.98 -5.44
C ILE A 220 20.03 9.59 -6.88
N PHE A 221 18.75 9.27 -7.10
CA PHE A 221 18.23 8.84 -8.38
C PHE A 221 17.84 9.99 -9.32
N PHE A 222 17.60 11.20 -8.82
CA PHE A 222 17.25 12.33 -9.68
C PHE A 222 18.41 12.66 -10.62
N PRO A 223 18.17 12.79 -11.93
CA PRO A 223 19.21 13.20 -12.89
C PRO A 223 19.74 14.61 -12.60
N ARG A 224 21.02 14.83 -12.90
CA ARG A 224 21.75 16.08 -12.60
C ARG A 224 22.37 16.68 -13.86
N SER A 225 22.67 17.97 -13.81
CA SER A 225 23.14 18.71 -14.99
C SER A 225 24.54 18.29 -15.45
N THR A 226 25.28 17.58 -14.60
CA THR A 226 26.61 17.01 -14.84
C THR A 226 26.58 15.56 -15.31
N ASP A 227 25.41 14.95 -15.44
CA ASP A 227 25.29 13.53 -15.79
C ASP A 227 25.72 13.27 -17.25
N THR A 228 26.15 12.04 -17.52
CA THR A 228 26.32 11.53 -18.89
C THR A 228 25.15 10.62 -19.24
N ALA A 229 24.38 10.99 -20.28
CA ALA A 229 23.20 10.23 -20.68
C ALA A 229 23.51 8.90 -21.39
N SER A 230 22.66 7.88 -21.17
CA SER A 230 22.77 6.58 -21.85
C SER A 230 22.21 6.58 -23.27
N SER A 231 23.01 6.29 -24.30
CA SER A 231 22.53 6.31 -25.69
C SER A 231 22.95 5.07 -26.52
N PRO A 232 22.00 4.25 -27.01
CA PRO A 232 20.55 4.35 -26.82
C PRO A 232 20.10 3.76 -25.46
N SER A 233 18.98 4.27 -24.92
CA SER A 233 18.26 3.68 -23.78
C SER A 233 16.83 4.23 -23.71
N ILE A 234 15.86 3.37 -23.40
CA ILE A 234 14.48 3.77 -23.15
C ILE A 234 14.38 4.68 -21.92
N MET A 235 15.26 4.49 -20.93
CA MET A 235 15.34 5.31 -19.72
C MET A 235 16.05 6.66 -19.94
N ASN A 236 16.45 6.97 -21.18
CA ASN A 236 17.01 8.27 -21.56
C ASN A 236 16.11 9.05 -22.52
N GLY A 237 15.65 8.43 -23.61
CA GLY A 237 14.96 9.16 -24.68
C GLY A 237 14.13 8.27 -25.58
N GLN A 238 13.08 7.67 -25.01
CA GLN A 238 12.11 6.80 -25.67
C GLN A 238 11.54 7.38 -26.98
N TRP A 239 11.40 8.71 -27.03
CA TRP A 239 10.92 9.47 -28.19
C TRP A 239 11.74 9.25 -29.46
N THR A 240 13.03 8.97 -29.31
CA THR A 240 13.93 8.78 -30.45
C THR A 240 13.57 7.52 -31.24
N ALA A 241 12.89 6.54 -30.62
CA ALA A 241 12.41 5.35 -31.30
C ALA A 241 11.24 5.61 -32.27
N VAL A 242 10.48 6.70 -32.08
CA VAL A 242 9.29 7.01 -32.90
C VAL A 242 9.66 7.21 -34.38
N SER A 243 10.79 7.86 -34.65
CA SER A 243 11.27 8.15 -36.01
C SER A 243 12.71 7.68 -36.29
N GLY A 244 13.39 7.14 -35.26
CA GLY A 244 14.79 6.70 -35.30
C GLY A 244 14.94 5.19 -35.15
N SER A 245 16.06 4.77 -34.53
CA SER A 245 16.31 3.34 -34.26
C SER A 245 15.43 2.86 -33.12
N GLN A 246 14.88 1.65 -33.24
CA GLN A 246 14.20 0.98 -32.12
C GLN A 246 15.16 0.56 -30.99
N ASP A 247 16.49 0.69 -31.17
CA ASP A 247 17.45 0.41 -30.09
C ASP A 247 17.21 1.33 -28.87
N TRP A 248 16.50 2.44 -29.06
CA TRP A 248 16.06 3.33 -27.99
C TRP A 248 14.94 2.79 -27.13
N LEU A 249 14.34 1.64 -27.47
CA LEU A 249 13.39 0.92 -26.61
C LEU A 249 14.11 -0.09 -25.69
N GLU A 250 15.41 -0.31 -25.89
CA GLU A 250 16.20 -1.19 -25.05
C GLU A 250 16.60 -0.52 -23.72
N VAL A 251 16.73 -1.32 -22.68
CA VAL A 251 17.39 -0.91 -21.43
C VAL A 251 18.90 -0.82 -21.66
N SER A 252 19.59 0.08 -20.95
CA SER A 252 21.05 0.26 -21.13
C SER A 252 21.86 -1.00 -20.86
N THR A 253 22.89 -1.21 -21.69
CA THR A 253 23.85 -2.31 -21.58
C THR A 253 25.26 -1.78 -21.30
N LEU A 254 26.19 -2.65 -20.89
CA LEU A 254 27.59 -2.28 -20.64
C LEU A 254 28.30 -1.67 -21.87
N GLY A 255 27.81 -1.94 -23.08
CA GLY A 255 28.38 -1.41 -24.33
C GLY A 255 27.99 0.03 -24.66
N VAL A 256 27.17 0.68 -23.82
CA VAL A 256 26.62 2.02 -24.02
C VAL A 256 27.27 2.99 -23.03
N GLU A 257 27.65 4.20 -23.46
CA GLU A 257 28.11 5.26 -22.55
C GLU A 257 27.00 5.62 -21.55
N PRO A 258 27.30 5.97 -20.29
CA PRO A 258 28.63 6.10 -19.69
C PRO A 258 29.32 4.78 -19.32
N TYR A 259 28.62 3.65 -19.39
CA TYR A 259 29.11 2.37 -18.89
C TYR A 259 30.22 1.73 -19.75
N ALA A 260 30.33 2.14 -21.01
CA ALA A 260 31.36 1.65 -21.92
C ALA A 260 32.77 2.16 -21.54
N THR A 261 32.91 3.38 -21.03
CA THR A 261 34.22 4.02 -20.81
C THR A 261 34.52 4.47 -19.39
N GLN A 262 33.54 4.54 -18.49
CA GLN A 262 33.79 5.05 -17.15
C GLN A 262 34.40 4.00 -16.21
N ALA A 263 35.55 4.32 -15.62
CA ALA A 263 36.00 3.78 -14.34
C ALA A 263 35.68 4.84 -13.28
N ASP A 264 34.69 4.57 -12.42
CA ASP A 264 34.29 5.32 -11.22
C ASP A 264 34.70 6.82 -11.18
N GLY A 265 33.97 7.67 -11.91
CA GLY A 265 34.09 9.14 -11.87
C GLY A 265 32.74 9.83 -11.64
N ASP A 266 32.76 11.16 -11.45
CA ASP A 266 31.62 11.99 -10.96
C ASP A 266 30.48 12.26 -11.97
N ASP A 267 30.59 11.80 -13.23
CA ASP A 267 29.59 12.03 -14.29
C ASP A 267 28.64 10.82 -14.50
N LYS A 268 28.19 10.21 -13.40
CA LYS A 268 27.28 9.04 -13.38
C LYS A 268 25.82 9.50 -13.46
N ASN A 269 25.01 8.91 -14.35
CA ASN A 269 23.54 9.15 -14.40
C ASN A 269 22.81 8.61 -13.15
N GLY A 270 21.49 8.84 -13.05
CA GLY A 270 20.66 8.41 -11.91
C GLY A 270 20.79 6.92 -11.60
N GLN A 271 20.59 6.08 -12.62
CA GLN A 271 20.77 4.62 -12.53
C GLN A 271 22.14 4.21 -11.99
N ALA A 272 23.21 4.78 -12.52
CA ALA A 272 24.59 4.48 -12.12
C ALA A 272 24.89 4.94 -10.68
N ARG A 273 24.29 6.04 -10.21
CA ARG A 273 24.44 6.45 -8.81
C ARG A 273 23.72 5.53 -7.84
N VAL A 274 22.53 5.07 -8.19
CA VAL A 274 21.73 4.16 -7.36
C VAL A 274 22.36 2.78 -7.29
N PHE A 275 22.68 2.20 -8.45
CA PHE A 275 23.02 0.78 -8.55
C PHE A 275 24.49 0.49 -8.84
N GLY A 276 25.27 1.51 -9.20
CA GLY A 276 26.67 1.36 -9.61
C GLY A 276 26.86 0.82 -11.03
N GLU A 277 25.78 0.44 -11.73
CA GLU A 277 25.82 -0.34 -12.96
C GLU A 277 24.71 0.10 -13.95
N ASN A 278 24.70 -0.49 -15.15
CA ASN A 278 23.67 -0.26 -16.17
C ASN A 278 22.36 -1.00 -15.86
N GLY A 279 21.29 -0.64 -16.57
CA GLY A 279 19.96 -1.21 -16.37
C GLY A 279 19.93 -2.74 -16.51
N TRP A 280 20.55 -3.32 -17.54
CA TRP A 280 20.56 -4.78 -17.73
C TRP A 280 21.29 -5.55 -16.63
N ALA A 281 22.40 -4.99 -16.12
CA ALA A 281 23.12 -5.60 -15.00
C ALA A 281 22.26 -5.60 -13.72
N THR A 282 21.50 -4.52 -13.47
CA THR A 282 20.52 -4.43 -12.39
C THR A 282 19.35 -5.41 -12.57
N LEU A 283 18.79 -5.52 -13.79
CA LEU A 283 17.67 -6.42 -14.07
C LEU A 283 18.02 -7.90 -13.87
N THR A 284 19.27 -8.29 -14.15
CA THR A 284 19.70 -9.70 -14.13
C THR A 284 20.30 -10.17 -12.81
N ARG A 285 20.68 -9.25 -11.92
CA ARG A 285 21.23 -9.60 -10.60
C ARG A 285 20.14 -9.91 -9.57
N ASP A 286 20.56 -10.59 -8.51
CA ASP A 286 19.70 -10.86 -7.36
C ASP A 286 19.48 -9.55 -6.56
N PRO A 287 18.22 -9.12 -6.31
CA PRO A 287 17.95 -7.92 -5.51
C PRO A 287 18.57 -7.96 -4.10
N ALA A 288 18.85 -9.14 -3.54
CA ALA A 288 19.61 -9.25 -2.28
C ALA A 288 21.04 -8.66 -2.37
N THR A 289 21.55 -8.46 -3.58
CA THR A 289 22.85 -7.82 -3.88
C THR A 289 22.71 -6.37 -4.34
N ASP A 290 21.50 -5.82 -4.33
CA ASP A 290 21.32 -4.40 -4.59
C ASP A 290 22.01 -3.55 -3.51
N PRO A 291 22.52 -2.36 -3.87
CA PRO A 291 22.83 -1.31 -2.92
C PRO A 291 21.66 -1.07 -1.96
N ARG A 292 21.96 -1.13 -0.67
CA ARG A 292 20.99 -1.11 0.42
C ARG A 292 20.74 0.30 0.91
N HIS A 293 20.35 1.19 0.01
CA HIS A 293 19.90 2.51 0.42
C HIS A 293 18.58 2.36 1.16
N SER A 294 18.54 2.68 2.46
CA SER A 294 17.35 2.50 3.31
C SER A 294 16.12 3.23 2.77
N PHE A 295 16.34 4.28 1.98
CA PHE A 295 15.32 5.12 1.38
C PHE A 295 14.76 4.61 0.05
N LEU A 296 15.30 3.52 -0.53
CA LEU A 296 14.83 2.99 -1.81
C LEU A 296 13.91 1.79 -1.62
N PRO A 297 12.88 1.65 -2.44
CA PRO A 297 12.02 0.47 -2.42
C PRO A 297 12.80 -0.77 -2.87
N THR A 298 12.36 -1.94 -2.39
CA THR A 298 12.95 -3.21 -2.78
C THR A 298 12.42 -3.62 -4.15
N ARG A 299 13.31 -4.05 -5.05
CA ARG A 299 12.90 -4.50 -6.39
C ARG A 299 12.42 -5.95 -6.38
N THR A 300 11.43 -6.23 -7.21
CA THR A 300 11.02 -7.59 -7.56
C THR A 300 12.08 -8.27 -8.43
N GLN A 301 12.47 -9.51 -8.09
CA GLN A 301 13.43 -10.29 -8.89
C GLN A 301 12.73 -10.97 -10.07
N TYR A 302 13.16 -10.64 -11.29
CA TYR A 302 12.76 -11.36 -12.51
C TYR A 302 13.96 -12.15 -13.06
N THR A 303 13.80 -13.45 -13.27
CA THR A 303 14.94 -14.37 -13.56
C THR A 303 15.05 -14.75 -15.03
N ASN A 304 16.28 -15.04 -15.48
CA ASN A 304 16.63 -15.45 -16.85
C ASN A 304 16.30 -14.42 -17.94
N LEU A 305 16.19 -13.15 -17.55
CA LEU A 305 16.37 -12.02 -18.45
C LEU A 305 17.82 -12.07 -19.00
N VAL A 306 17.99 -11.81 -20.30
CA VAL A 306 19.30 -11.86 -20.95
C VAL A 306 19.48 -10.61 -21.80
N ALA A 307 20.52 -9.84 -21.50
CA ALA A 307 20.84 -8.64 -22.25
C ALA A 307 21.11 -8.96 -23.73
N PRO A 308 20.70 -8.08 -24.65
CA PRO A 308 21.05 -8.21 -26.06
C PRO A 308 22.57 -8.01 -26.26
N THR A 309 23.09 -8.48 -27.39
CA THR A 309 24.52 -8.40 -27.70
C THR A 309 24.80 -7.34 -28.75
N ALA A 310 25.61 -6.34 -28.40
CA ALA A 310 26.06 -5.31 -29.34
C ALA A 310 26.70 -5.91 -30.62
N PRO A 311 26.49 -5.31 -31.81
CA PRO A 311 25.83 -4.02 -32.05
C PRO A 311 24.31 -4.12 -32.24
N ASN A 312 23.72 -5.31 -32.20
CA ASN A 312 22.29 -5.50 -32.41
C ASN A 312 21.60 -5.52 -31.03
N LEU A 313 21.17 -4.35 -30.58
CA LEU A 313 20.53 -4.20 -29.28
C LEU A 313 19.09 -4.70 -29.33
N ILE A 314 18.39 -4.53 -30.45
CA ILE A 314 17.10 -5.18 -30.66
C ILE A 314 17.32 -6.64 -31.09
N VAL A 315 16.76 -7.58 -30.33
CA VAL A 315 16.83 -9.02 -30.68
C VAL A 315 15.43 -9.62 -30.91
N ASN A 316 14.35 -8.99 -30.45
CA ASN A 316 12.99 -9.52 -30.63
C ASN A 316 11.91 -8.42 -30.69
N ASP A 317 11.47 -8.08 -31.91
CA ASP A 317 10.45 -7.07 -32.24
C ASP A 317 9.18 -7.68 -32.86
N ASP A 318 8.95 -8.99 -32.68
CA ASP A 318 7.77 -9.65 -33.24
C ASP A 318 6.48 -9.21 -32.51
N GLU A 319 5.84 -8.17 -33.03
CA GLU A 319 4.56 -7.60 -32.56
C GLU A 319 3.50 -8.70 -32.37
N SER A 320 3.45 -9.70 -33.26
CA SER A 320 2.48 -10.79 -33.14
C SER A 320 2.71 -11.65 -31.89
N THR A 321 3.97 -11.85 -31.51
CA THR A 321 4.33 -12.53 -30.27
C THR A 321 4.16 -11.60 -29.07
N ALA A 322 4.54 -10.33 -29.17
CA ALA A 322 4.38 -9.35 -28.10
C ALA A 322 2.92 -9.24 -27.65
N ARG A 323 2.00 -9.14 -28.61
CA ARG A 323 0.56 -8.94 -28.39
C ARG A 323 -0.25 -10.24 -28.29
N SER A 324 0.39 -11.40 -28.39
CA SER A 324 -0.32 -12.71 -28.37
C SER A 324 -1.10 -13.03 -27.09
N GLU A 325 -0.85 -12.29 -26.00
CA GLU A 325 -1.57 -12.42 -24.73
C GLU A 325 -2.34 -11.13 -24.38
N LEU A 326 -2.25 -10.09 -25.22
CA LEU A 326 -2.86 -8.78 -24.98
C LEU A 326 -4.38 -8.88 -25.10
N ASP A 327 -5.08 -8.37 -24.10
CA ASP A 327 -6.54 -8.36 -24.01
C ASP A 327 -7.00 -7.04 -23.39
N ILE A 328 -7.42 -6.08 -24.22
CA ILE A 328 -7.85 -4.75 -23.74
C ILE A 328 -9.35 -4.80 -23.45
N ILE A 329 -9.72 -4.45 -22.22
CA ILE A 329 -11.11 -4.50 -21.77
C ILE A 329 -11.51 -3.12 -21.25
N TRP A 330 -12.48 -2.50 -21.92
CA TRP A 330 -13.16 -1.31 -21.42
C TRP A 330 -14.12 -1.73 -20.32
N ALA A 331 -13.81 -1.35 -19.08
CA ALA A 331 -14.62 -1.68 -17.93
C ALA A 331 -16.02 -1.09 -18.09
N GLY A 332 -17.03 -1.94 -17.94
CA GLY A 332 -18.36 -1.51 -17.55
C GLY A 332 -18.40 -1.20 -16.07
N ASN A 333 -19.54 -0.70 -15.60
CA ASN A 333 -19.65 -0.21 -14.24
C ASN A 333 -19.51 -1.37 -13.21
N GLN A 334 -19.26 -1.14 -11.93
CA GLN A 334 -18.99 -2.23 -10.98
C GLN A 334 -20.23 -3.11 -10.66
N VAL A 335 -20.04 -4.41 -10.42
CA VAL A 335 -21.05 -5.32 -9.85
C VAL A 335 -20.69 -5.72 -8.42
N ALA A 336 -21.59 -5.49 -7.46
CA ALA A 336 -21.45 -5.92 -6.08
C ALA A 336 -22.41 -7.08 -5.77
N GLU A 337 -21.88 -8.27 -5.46
CA GLU A 337 -22.66 -9.44 -5.06
C GLU A 337 -22.45 -9.74 -3.57
N LEU A 338 -23.51 -9.69 -2.77
CA LEU A 338 -23.45 -9.93 -1.33
C LEU A 338 -23.94 -11.34 -0.99
N MET A 339 -23.10 -12.14 -0.33
CA MET A 339 -23.44 -13.45 0.23
C MET A 339 -23.43 -13.42 1.76
N ILE A 340 -24.61 -13.48 2.37
CA ILE A 340 -24.76 -13.36 3.82
C ILE A 340 -25.05 -14.71 4.46
N ASP A 341 -24.24 -15.11 5.45
CA ASP A 341 -24.50 -16.30 6.27
C ASP A 341 -25.78 -16.12 7.09
N THR A 342 -26.69 -17.07 6.95
CA THR A 342 -27.95 -17.13 7.70
C THR A 342 -28.05 -18.42 8.51
N SER A 343 -26.93 -19.05 8.84
CA SER A 343 -26.82 -20.26 9.64
C SER A 343 -27.33 -20.07 11.07
N GLY A 344 -27.51 -21.16 11.81
CA GLY A 344 -28.02 -21.11 13.18
C GLY A 344 -27.12 -20.35 14.16
N SER A 345 -25.80 -20.29 13.93
CA SER A 345 -24.85 -19.56 14.79
C SER A 345 -25.10 -18.05 14.75
N MET A 346 -25.52 -17.53 13.59
CA MET A 346 -25.82 -16.10 13.38
C MET A 346 -27.02 -15.59 14.18
N SER A 347 -27.74 -16.43 14.93
CA SER A 347 -28.95 -16.03 15.66
C SER A 347 -28.71 -14.91 16.67
N GLY A 348 -29.64 -13.96 16.77
CA GLY A 348 -29.55 -12.83 17.70
C GLY A 348 -28.86 -11.61 17.08
N THR A 349 -27.90 -11.04 17.81
CA THR A 349 -27.15 -9.85 17.37
C THR A 349 -26.37 -10.03 16.06
N PRO A 350 -25.70 -11.17 15.79
CA PRO A 350 -24.90 -11.32 14.56
C PRO A 350 -25.71 -11.10 13.28
N ILE A 351 -26.85 -11.78 13.11
CA ILE A 351 -27.71 -11.59 11.93
C ILE A 351 -28.36 -10.20 11.88
N SER A 352 -28.62 -9.58 13.03
CA SER A 352 -29.12 -8.20 13.07
C SER A 352 -28.07 -7.23 12.50
N ASN A 353 -26.83 -7.36 12.94
CA ASN A 353 -25.72 -6.49 12.53
C ASN A 353 -25.35 -6.74 11.07
N ALA A 354 -25.33 -8.01 10.65
CA ALA A 354 -25.15 -8.42 9.26
C ALA A 354 -26.13 -7.73 8.31
N LYS A 355 -27.42 -7.73 8.66
CA LYS A 355 -28.46 -7.07 7.84
C LYS A 355 -28.23 -5.57 7.73
N THR A 356 -27.95 -4.91 8.85
CA THR A 356 -27.76 -3.46 8.86
C THR A 356 -26.53 -3.06 8.05
N ALA A 357 -25.41 -3.78 8.20
CA ALA A 357 -24.19 -3.51 7.44
C ALA A 357 -24.34 -3.81 5.94
N ALA A 358 -24.98 -4.92 5.57
CA ALA A 358 -25.25 -5.24 4.18
C ALA A 358 -26.18 -4.21 3.53
N SER A 359 -27.23 -3.76 4.23
CA SER A 359 -28.11 -2.69 3.73
C SER A 359 -27.41 -1.34 3.59
N LEU A 360 -26.44 -1.05 4.46
CA LEU A 360 -25.58 0.12 4.35
C LEU A 360 -24.73 0.07 3.08
N LEU A 361 -24.05 -1.05 2.81
CA LEU A 361 -23.27 -1.23 1.60
C LEU A 361 -24.13 -1.02 0.34
N VAL A 362 -25.32 -1.63 0.28
CA VAL A 362 -26.26 -1.42 -0.84
C VAL A 362 -26.65 0.05 -1.00
N GLY A 363 -26.75 0.80 0.10
CA GLY A 363 -27.04 2.23 0.07
C GLY A 363 -25.90 3.07 -0.52
N GLN A 364 -24.66 2.63 -0.36
CA GLN A 364 -23.45 3.32 -0.86
C GLN A 364 -23.18 3.09 -2.34
N LEU A 365 -23.86 2.15 -2.97
CA LEU A 365 -23.71 1.91 -4.40
C LEU A 365 -24.29 3.08 -5.20
N THR A 366 -23.49 3.63 -6.11
CA THR A 366 -23.83 4.78 -6.95
C THR A 366 -24.80 4.39 -8.06
N PRO A 367 -25.99 5.03 -8.13
CA PRO A 367 -26.89 4.89 -9.27
C PRO A 367 -26.21 5.30 -10.58
N GLY A 368 -26.46 4.56 -11.66
CA GLY A 368 -25.80 4.77 -12.95
C GLY A 368 -24.50 3.98 -13.10
N GLU A 369 -23.79 3.71 -11.99
CA GLU A 369 -22.44 3.09 -11.98
C GLU A 369 -22.40 1.69 -11.35
N ASN A 370 -23.42 1.26 -10.63
CA ASN A 370 -23.35 -0.03 -9.93
C ASN A 370 -24.50 -0.96 -10.29
N ALA A 371 -24.21 -2.26 -10.29
CA ALA A 371 -25.21 -3.31 -10.22
C ALA A 371 -25.09 -4.03 -8.89
N VAL A 372 -26.22 -4.49 -8.34
CA VAL A 372 -26.26 -5.15 -7.04
C VAL A 372 -27.02 -6.46 -7.10
N GLY A 373 -26.44 -7.49 -6.47
CA GLY A 373 -27.10 -8.75 -6.21
C GLY A 373 -26.97 -9.16 -4.73
N VAL A 374 -27.94 -9.92 -4.25
CA VAL A 374 -27.95 -10.42 -2.87
C VAL A 374 -28.31 -11.89 -2.87
N GLY A 375 -27.43 -12.68 -2.28
CA GLY A 375 -27.68 -14.06 -1.89
C GLY A 375 -27.56 -14.26 -0.38
N ARG A 376 -27.98 -15.46 0.04
CA ARG A 376 -27.80 -15.95 1.40
C ARG A 376 -27.34 -17.39 1.37
N PHE A 377 -26.72 -17.84 2.45
CA PHE A 377 -26.36 -19.26 2.57
C PHE A 377 -26.62 -19.82 3.97
N THR A 378 -26.79 -21.15 3.99
CA THR A 378 -26.87 -21.98 5.19
C THR A 378 -26.07 -23.26 4.91
N SER A 379 -26.72 -24.43 4.85
CA SER A 379 -26.14 -25.66 4.29
C SER A 379 -26.11 -25.69 2.75
N SER A 380 -26.61 -24.62 2.11
CA SER A 380 -26.50 -24.35 0.68
C SER A 380 -26.72 -22.85 0.44
N ALA A 381 -26.29 -22.36 -0.70
CA ALA A 381 -26.43 -20.99 -1.17
C ALA A 381 -27.72 -20.77 -1.97
N THR A 382 -28.24 -19.54 -1.98
CA THR A 382 -29.42 -19.16 -2.78
C THR A 382 -29.40 -17.67 -3.09
N GLN A 383 -29.58 -17.32 -4.37
CA GLN A 383 -29.82 -15.94 -4.79
C GLN A 383 -31.21 -15.50 -4.35
N VAL A 384 -31.31 -14.41 -3.59
CA VAL A 384 -32.59 -13.85 -3.11
C VAL A 384 -32.98 -12.57 -3.84
N PHE A 385 -32.01 -11.88 -4.42
CA PHE A 385 -32.18 -10.72 -5.28
C PHE A 385 -31.21 -10.85 -6.45
N ALA A 386 -31.72 -10.98 -7.68
CA ALA A 386 -30.86 -11.14 -8.85
C ALA A 386 -30.01 -9.89 -9.08
N ILE A 387 -28.79 -10.08 -9.60
CA ILE A 387 -27.93 -8.95 -9.99
C ILE A 387 -28.69 -8.05 -10.96
N THR A 388 -28.86 -6.79 -10.56
CA THR A 388 -29.66 -5.80 -11.28
C THR A 388 -28.92 -4.47 -11.32
N ASP A 389 -28.83 -3.86 -12.50
CA ASP A 389 -28.33 -2.50 -12.68
C ASP A 389 -29.12 -1.50 -11.84
N ILE A 390 -28.43 -0.61 -11.14
CA ILE A 390 -29.02 0.53 -10.44
C ILE A 390 -29.06 1.68 -11.46
N PRO A 391 -30.20 2.01 -12.07
CA PRO A 391 -30.26 3.11 -13.03
C PRO A 391 -30.10 4.45 -12.32
N ASP A 392 -29.69 5.50 -13.04
CA ASP A 392 -29.76 6.89 -12.58
C ASP A 392 -30.93 7.63 -13.27
N PRO A 393 -31.95 8.13 -12.52
CA PRO A 393 -32.13 7.98 -11.08
C PRO A 393 -32.57 6.56 -10.67
N ASP A 394 -32.25 6.16 -9.43
CA ASP A 394 -32.60 4.84 -8.90
C ASP A 394 -34.12 4.61 -8.95
N THR A 395 -34.52 3.54 -9.63
CA THR A 395 -35.94 3.17 -9.81
C THR A 395 -36.48 2.26 -8.70
N GLY A 396 -35.72 2.10 -7.60
CA GLY A 396 -36.06 1.29 -6.44
C GLY A 396 -35.21 0.03 -6.29
N VAL A 397 -34.14 -0.11 -7.05
CA VAL A 397 -33.27 -1.31 -7.06
C VAL A 397 -32.58 -1.48 -5.71
N ARG A 398 -31.99 -0.41 -5.15
CA ARG A 398 -31.37 -0.45 -3.82
C ARG A 398 -32.39 -0.83 -2.74
N SER A 399 -33.56 -0.21 -2.75
CA SER A 399 -34.64 -0.51 -1.80
C SER A 399 -35.16 -1.96 -1.92
N GLY A 400 -35.17 -2.52 -3.12
CA GLY A 400 -35.54 -3.91 -3.38
C GLY A 400 -34.53 -4.88 -2.78
N ALA A 401 -33.23 -4.64 -2.98
CA ALA A 401 -32.16 -5.42 -2.38
C ALA A 401 -32.16 -5.32 -0.84
N GLN A 402 -32.32 -4.12 -0.27
CA GLN A 402 -32.43 -3.92 1.18
C GLN A 402 -33.66 -4.64 1.78
N THR A 403 -34.78 -4.68 1.06
CA THR A 403 -35.97 -5.45 1.46
C THR A 403 -35.69 -6.95 1.50
N ALA A 404 -34.92 -7.47 0.53
CA ALA A 404 -34.51 -8.88 0.53
C ALA A 404 -33.61 -9.22 1.74
N ILE A 405 -32.67 -8.34 2.07
CA ILE A 405 -31.77 -8.47 3.24
C ILE A 405 -32.58 -8.47 4.54
N ALA A 406 -33.53 -7.54 4.68
CA ALA A 406 -34.36 -7.42 5.88
C ALA A 406 -35.14 -8.71 6.22
N ALA A 407 -35.45 -9.52 5.21
CA ALA A 407 -36.19 -10.78 5.36
C ALA A 407 -35.37 -11.97 5.88
N PHE A 408 -34.04 -11.85 6.04
CA PHE A 408 -33.21 -12.98 6.49
C PHE A 408 -33.58 -13.48 7.88
N SER A 409 -33.41 -14.79 8.11
CA SER A 409 -33.60 -15.41 9.41
C SER A 409 -32.58 -16.52 9.61
N ALA A 410 -32.05 -16.62 10.84
CA ALA A 410 -31.00 -17.57 11.18
C ALA A 410 -31.55 -19.00 11.32
N GLY A 411 -30.87 -19.98 10.70
CA GLY A 411 -31.18 -21.40 10.79
C GLY A 411 -30.35 -22.26 9.83
N GLY A 412 -30.26 -23.57 10.09
CA GLY A 412 -29.47 -24.49 9.26
C GLY A 412 -27.97 -24.51 9.62
N GLY A 413 -27.16 -25.16 8.78
CA GLY A 413 -25.69 -25.21 8.91
C GLY A 413 -25.00 -24.09 8.13
N THR A 414 -23.70 -24.24 7.88
CA THR A 414 -22.84 -23.27 7.18
C THR A 414 -22.04 -23.98 6.08
N ASP A 415 -22.11 -23.50 4.84
CA ASP A 415 -21.37 -23.99 3.68
C ASP A 415 -20.78 -22.80 2.91
N ILE A 416 -19.50 -22.51 3.18
CA ILE A 416 -18.79 -21.35 2.61
C ILE A 416 -18.38 -21.63 1.16
N GLU A 417 -18.06 -22.88 0.83
CA GLU A 417 -17.64 -23.26 -0.53
C GLU A 417 -18.78 -23.06 -1.53
N ASP A 418 -19.98 -23.56 -1.21
CA ASP A 418 -21.16 -23.41 -2.07
C ASP A 418 -21.57 -21.93 -2.20
N ALA A 419 -21.42 -21.14 -1.12
CA ALA A 419 -21.69 -19.71 -1.12
C ALA A 419 -20.77 -18.95 -2.09
N ALA A 420 -19.46 -19.18 -2.00
CA ALA A 420 -18.48 -18.54 -2.86
C ALA A 420 -18.71 -18.95 -4.34
N LEU A 421 -18.79 -20.25 -4.63
CA LEU A 421 -18.95 -20.71 -6.01
C LEU A 421 -20.30 -20.29 -6.63
N THR A 422 -21.37 -20.22 -5.84
CA THR A 422 -22.67 -19.72 -6.33
C THR A 422 -22.61 -18.24 -6.68
N ALA A 423 -22.01 -17.42 -5.81
CA ALA A 423 -21.85 -15.99 -6.07
C ALA A 423 -21.03 -15.75 -7.34
N LEU A 424 -19.89 -16.43 -7.47
CA LEU A 424 -19.04 -16.35 -8.65
C LEU A 424 -19.84 -16.67 -9.93
N ALA A 425 -20.65 -17.72 -9.90
CA ALA A 425 -21.49 -18.09 -11.03
C ALA A 425 -22.57 -17.03 -11.37
N GLN A 426 -23.09 -16.30 -10.37
CA GLN A 426 -24.02 -15.19 -10.64
C GLN A 426 -23.32 -14.04 -11.34
N VAL A 427 -22.17 -13.58 -10.83
CA VAL A 427 -21.44 -12.45 -11.43
C VAL A 427 -20.91 -12.79 -12.82
N GLN A 428 -20.38 -14.00 -13.04
CA GLN A 428 -19.99 -14.44 -14.38
C GLN A 428 -21.17 -14.62 -15.34
N GLY A 429 -22.36 -14.96 -14.81
CA GLY A 429 -23.58 -15.08 -15.60
C GLY A 429 -24.20 -13.74 -15.98
N PHE A 430 -23.91 -12.68 -15.23
CA PHE A 430 -24.43 -11.35 -15.48
C PHE A 430 -23.67 -10.66 -16.61
N GLN A 431 -24.38 -10.34 -17.69
CA GLN A 431 -23.82 -9.68 -18.88
C GLN A 431 -22.56 -10.36 -19.44
N GLY A 432 -22.46 -11.69 -19.29
CA GLY A 432 -21.33 -12.48 -19.79
C GLY A 432 -20.04 -12.38 -18.96
N GLY A 433 -20.10 -11.78 -17.76
CA GLY A 433 -18.94 -11.65 -16.88
C GLY A 433 -17.91 -10.62 -17.35
N THR A 434 -18.30 -9.72 -18.26
CA THR A 434 -17.43 -8.66 -18.78
C THR A 434 -17.26 -7.51 -17.79
N ARG A 435 -18.18 -7.37 -16.82
CA ARG A 435 -18.15 -6.29 -15.84
C ARG A 435 -17.23 -6.60 -14.65
N PRO A 436 -16.37 -5.65 -14.24
CA PRO A 436 -15.64 -5.74 -12.98
C PRO A 436 -16.61 -6.02 -11.84
N SER A 437 -16.30 -7.05 -11.06
CA SER A 437 -17.23 -7.65 -10.11
C SER A 437 -16.53 -7.90 -8.80
N VAL A 438 -17.21 -7.69 -7.68
CA VAL A 438 -16.71 -7.98 -6.33
C VAL A 438 -17.74 -8.80 -5.58
N VAL A 439 -17.29 -9.86 -4.90
CA VAL A 439 -18.14 -10.69 -4.04
C VAL A 439 -17.83 -10.40 -2.58
N TYR A 440 -18.85 -10.07 -1.80
CA TYR A 440 -18.77 -9.82 -0.36
C TYR A 440 -19.41 -10.99 0.40
N LEU A 441 -18.62 -11.76 1.16
CA LEU A 441 -19.09 -12.93 1.92
C LEU A 441 -18.95 -12.70 3.42
N LEU A 442 -20.06 -12.72 4.17
CA LEU A 442 -20.08 -12.51 5.63
C LEU A 442 -20.46 -13.81 6.36
N THR A 443 -19.70 -14.20 7.38
CA THR A 443 -20.01 -15.38 8.22
C THR A 443 -19.43 -15.29 9.64
N ASP A 444 -20.09 -15.92 10.61
CA ASP A 444 -19.56 -16.21 11.96
C ASP A 444 -19.09 -17.68 12.12
N GLY A 445 -19.24 -18.47 11.06
CA GLY A 445 -19.23 -19.91 11.11
C GLY A 445 -17.93 -20.56 10.63
N GLN A 446 -17.96 -21.90 10.60
CA GLN A 446 -16.87 -22.73 10.11
C GLN A 446 -17.45 -23.80 9.18
N SER A 447 -16.80 -24.04 8.04
CA SER A 447 -17.15 -25.13 7.14
C SER A 447 -15.88 -25.76 6.56
N SER A 448 -16.01 -26.97 5.98
CA SER A 448 -14.91 -27.58 5.24
C SER A 448 -14.91 -27.02 3.82
N VAL A 449 -13.80 -26.40 3.41
CA VAL A 449 -13.67 -25.75 2.10
C VAL A 449 -12.42 -26.26 1.40
N ASN A 450 -12.56 -26.61 0.12
CA ASN A 450 -11.47 -26.82 -0.80
C ASN A 450 -10.97 -25.47 -1.33
N GLN A 451 -10.09 -24.84 -0.55
CA GLN A 451 -9.57 -23.49 -0.81
C GLN A 451 -8.98 -23.36 -2.21
N THR A 452 -8.20 -24.35 -2.66
CA THR A 452 -7.60 -24.36 -4.01
C THR A 452 -8.65 -24.27 -5.11
N THR A 453 -9.81 -24.93 -4.95
CA THR A 453 -10.87 -24.89 -5.97
C THR A 453 -11.51 -23.52 -6.04
N VAL A 454 -11.84 -22.93 -4.89
CA VAL A 454 -12.44 -21.59 -4.82
C VAL A 454 -11.47 -20.55 -5.35
N ILE A 455 -10.23 -20.53 -4.83
CA ILE A 455 -9.18 -19.60 -5.25
C ILE A 455 -8.96 -19.67 -6.75
N ASN A 456 -8.71 -20.86 -7.31
CA ASN A 456 -8.47 -20.99 -8.75
C ASN A 456 -9.65 -20.52 -9.60
N ALA A 457 -10.89 -20.74 -9.16
CA ALA A 457 -12.08 -20.30 -9.89
C ALA A 457 -12.20 -18.77 -9.91
N TYR A 458 -12.00 -18.12 -8.76
CA TYR A 458 -12.04 -16.66 -8.62
C TYR A 458 -10.86 -15.98 -9.32
N THR A 459 -9.63 -16.50 -9.18
CA THR A 459 -8.44 -16.00 -9.90
C THR A 459 -8.63 -16.09 -11.41
N ALA A 460 -9.17 -17.22 -11.91
CA ALA A 460 -9.47 -17.37 -13.34
C ALA A 460 -10.56 -16.40 -13.83
N ALA A 461 -11.52 -16.08 -12.97
CA ALA A 461 -12.58 -15.11 -13.25
C ALA A 461 -12.14 -13.65 -13.05
N LYS A 462 -11.00 -13.41 -12.40
CA LYS A 462 -10.50 -12.09 -11.98
C LYS A 462 -11.53 -11.35 -11.12
N VAL A 463 -12.17 -12.07 -10.21
CA VAL A 463 -13.13 -11.54 -9.25
C VAL A 463 -12.49 -11.61 -7.86
N PRO A 464 -12.39 -10.51 -7.10
CA PRO A 464 -12.02 -10.55 -5.70
C PRO A 464 -13.16 -11.08 -4.82
N LEU A 465 -12.81 -11.95 -3.87
CA LEU A 465 -13.69 -12.40 -2.79
C LEU A 465 -13.33 -11.67 -1.50
N VAL A 466 -14.12 -10.67 -1.11
CA VAL A 466 -14.03 -10.02 0.19
C VAL A 466 -14.74 -10.88 1.23
N THR A 467 -14.08 -11.16 2.35
CA THR A 467 -14.65 -11.96 3.43
C THR A 467 -14.72 -11.18 4.74
N PHE A 468 -15.83 -11.33 5.46
CA PHE A 468 -16.04 -10.71 6.76
C PHE A 468 -16.25 -11.79 7.80
N GLY A 469 -15.37 -11.84 8.80
CA GLY A 469 -15.48 -12.77 9.92
C GLY A 469 -16.13 -12.11 11.13
N PHE A 470 -17.25 -12.64 11.59
CA PHE A 470 -17.98 -12.09 12.74
C PHE A 470 -17.61 -12.84 14.05
N GLY A 471 -17.02 -12.12 15.00
CA GLY A 471 -16.72 -12.61 16.34
C GLY A 471 -15.60 -13.67 16.41
N SER A 472 -15.25 -14.11 17.63
CA SER A 472 -14.09 -14.98 17.88
C SER A 472 -14.28 -16.46 17.52
N GLY A 473 -15.48 -16.87 17.10
CA GLY A 473 -15.81 -18.25 16.73
C GLY A 473 -15.50 -18.60 15.27
N VAL A 474 -15.21 -17.60 14.43
CA VAL A 474 -15.00 -17.76 12.99
C VAL A 474 -13.65 -18.41 12.68
N ASN A 475 -13.57 -19.15 11.56
CA ASN A 475 -12.29 -19.62 11.04
C ASN A 475 -11.59 -18.50 10.26
N ALA A 476 -10.97 -17.56 10.98
CA ALA A 476 -10.31 -16.38 10.41
C ALA A 476 -9.24 -16.76 9.37
N GLY A 477 -8.40 -17.77 9.65
CA GLY A 477 -7.35 -18.20 8.73
C GLY A 477 -7.90 -18.75 7.40
N LEU A 478 -9.04 -19.46 7.43
CA LEU A 478 -9.71 -19.91 6.20
C LEU A 478 -10.22 -18.71 5.37
N LEU A 479 -10.96 -17.80 6.00
CA LEU A 479 -11.54 -16.64 5.31
C LEU A 479 -10.45 -15.73 4.73
N GLN A 480 -9.40 -15.48 5.51
CA GLN A 480 -8.23 -14.72 5.08
C GLN A 480 -7.52 -15.39 3.90
N SER A 481 -7.30 -16.70 3.95
CA SER A 481 -6.67 -17.40 2.83
C SER A 481 -7.53 -17.38 1.55
N LEU A 482 -8.86 -17.47 1.68
CA LEU A 482 -9.76 -17.33 0.52
C LEU A 482 -9.70 -15.91 -0.04
N ALA A 483 -9.82 -14.90 0.81
CA ALA A 483 -9.78 -13.51 0.35
C ALA A 483 -8.47 -13.19 -0.35
N ASN A 484 -7.35 -13.42 0.31
CA ASN A 484 -6.03 -13.05 -0.21
C ASN A 484 -5.69 -13.83 -1.49
N GLY A 485 -6.03 -15.13 -1.55
CA GLY A 485 -5.79 -15.94 -2.75
C GLY A 485 -6.60 -15.49 -3.98
N THR A 486 -7.68 -14.72 -3.79
CA THR A 486 -8.53 -14.21 -4.88
C THR A 486 -8.29 -12.74 -5.22
N GLY A 487 -7.33 -12.08 -4.55
CA GLY A 487 -7.15 -10.62 -4.65
C GLY A 487 -8.20 -9.81 -3.89
N GLY A 488 -9.04 -10.47 -3.07
CA GLY A 488 -9.96 -9.82 -2.15
C GLY A 488 -9.31 -9.52 -0.79
N GLN A 489 -10.14 -9.09 0.18
CA GLN A 489 -9.68 -8.71 1.51
C GLN A 489 -10.46 -9.41 2.62
N TYR A 490 -9.78 -9.65 3.74
CA TYR A 490 -10.42 -10.11 4.95
C TYR A 490 -10.60 -8.99 5.96
N PHE A 491 -11.83 -8.82 6.42
CA PHE A 491 -12.16 -7.92 7.50
C PHE A 491 -12.60 -8.73 8.72
N PHE A 492 -11.78 -8.71 9.77
CA PHE A 492 -12.21 -9.16 11.08
C PHE A 492 -13.14 -8.12 11.70
N SER A 493 -14.36 -8.54 12.04
CA SER A 493 -15.33 -7.67 12.70
C SER A 493 -15.67 -8.21 14.10
N PRO A 494 -15.47 -7.40 15.16
CA PRO A 494 -15.96 -7.75 16.48
C PRO A 494 -17.50 -7.64 16.52
N THR A 495 -18.08 -7.83 17.70
CA THR A 495 -19.52 -8.06 17.83
C THR A 495 -20.41 -6.80 17.79
N THR A 496 -19.88 -5.61 17.45
CA THR A 496 -20.63 -4.33 17.49
C THR A 496 -21.05 -3.87 16.09
N LEU A 497 -22.16 -3.13 15.99
CA LEU A 497 -22.66 -2.60 14.70
C LEU A 497 -21.69 -1.58 14.08
N ALA A 498 -21.09 -0.71 14.88
CA ALA A 498 -20.19 0.33 14.38
C ALA A 498 -18.98 -0.26 13.65
N GLN A 499 -18.38 -1.32 14.20
CA GLN A 499 -17.21 -1.96 13.61
C GLN A 499 -17.54 -2.75 12.34
N ILE A 500 -18.70 -3.41 12.28
CA ILE A 500 -19.11 -4.08 11.04
C ILE A 500 -19.46 -3.05 9.95
N GLN A 501 -20.11 -1.93 10.29
CA GLN A 501 -20.35 -0.85 9.34
C GLN A 501 -19.03 -0.30 8.81
N GLN A 502 -18.09 0.03 9.69
CA GLN A 502 -16.76 0.47 9.31
C GLN A 502 -16.06 -0.52 8.36
N ALA A 503 -16.10 -1.82 8.67
CA ALA A 503 -15.52 -2.84 7.80
C ALA A 503 -16.17 -2.88 6.42
N PHE A 504 -17.49 -2.80 6.32
CA PHE A 504 -18.19 -2.80 5.03
C PHE A 504 -17.91 -1.54 4.21
N VAL A 505 -17.84 -0.38 4.85
CA VAL A 505 -17.52 0.88 4.16
C VAL A 505 -16.07 0.89 3.67
N ALA A 506 -15.12 0.42 4.50
CA ALA A 506 -13.73 0.25 4.09
C ALA A 506 -13.61 -0.75 2.93
N ALA A 507 -14.38 -1.84 2.98
CA ALA A 507 -14.43 -2.81 1.90
C ALA A 507 -15.10 -2.28 0.63
N ASN A 508 -16.02 -1.31 0.71
CA ASN A 508 -16.55 -0.65 -0.48
C ASN A 508 -15.48 0.24 -1.09
N ALA A 509 -14.89 1.13 -0.26
CA ALA A 509 -13.83 2.06 -0.66
C ALA A 509 -12.63 1.33 -1.31
N ALA A 510 -12.28 0.15 -0.80
CA ALA A 510 -11.22 -0.66 -1.38
C ALA A 510 -11.55 -1.28 -2.75
N PHE A 511 -12.75 -1.14 -3.30
CA PHE A 511 -13.00 -1.63 -4.66
C PHE A 511 -13.84 -0.64 -5.47
N SER A 512 -14.15 0.53 -4.91
CA SER A 512 -14.94 1.58 -5.54
C SER A 512 -14.15 2.89 -5.54
N SER A 513 -14.67 3.92 -6.21
CA SER A 513 -14.11 5.28 -6.11
C SER A 513 -14.43 5.94 -4.76
N SER A 514 -15.21 5.29 -3.88
CA SER A 514 -15.64 5.88 -2.61
C SER A 514 -14.48 6.04 -1.64
N VAL A 515 -14.49 7.12 -0.87
CA VAL A 515 -13.49 7.39 0.18
C VAL A 515 -14.14 7.37 1.56
N VAL A 516 -13.38 7.05 2.60
CA VAL A 516 -13.83 7.19 3.99
C VAL A 516 -13.28 8.50 4.54
N VAL A 517 -14.19 9.40 4.89
CA VAL A 517 -13.86 10.75 5.37
C VAL A 517 -13.66 10.76 6.88
N GLN A 518 -14.45 9.98 7.62
CA GLN A 518 -14.38 9.97 9.08
C GLN A 518 -14.92 8.68 9.66
N SER A 519 -14.30 8.20 10.74
CA SER A 519 -14.83 7.10 11.55
C SER A 519 -14.51 7.37 13.03
N THR A 520 -15.54 7.62 13.84
CA THR A 520 -15.38 7.95 15.26
C THR A 520 -16.43 7.28 16.12
N THR A 521 -16.03 6.85 17.31
CA THR A 521 -16.95 6.38 18.36
C THR A 521 -16.63 7.11 19.66
N ALA A 522 -17.65 7.70 20.27
CA ALA A 522 -17.50 8.42 21.53
C ALA A 522 -18.79 8.36 22.36
N ALA A 523 -18.66 8.48 23.68
CA ALA A 523 -19.79 8.53 24.59
C ALA A 523 -20.49 9.90 24.51
N ALA A 524 -21.80 9.90 24.22
CA ALA A 524 -22.67 11.05 24.40
C ALA A 524 -23.21 11.07 25.84
N THR A 525 -22.91 12.13 26.59
CA THR A 525 -23.28 12.22 28.01
C THR A 525 -24.81 12.28 28.19
N ALA A 526 -25.32 11.59 29.20
CA ALA A 526 -26.74 11.53 29.54
C ALA A 526 -27.43 12.90 29.56
N SER A 527 -28.55 13.05 28.86
CA SER A 527 -29.39 14.26 28.86
C SER A 527 -28.64 15.53 28.41
N THR A 528 -27.63 15.38 27.56
CA THR A 528 -26.85 16.50 26.99
C THR A 528 -26.91 16.52 25.47
N THR A 529 -26.55 17.67 24.91
CA THR A 529 -26.28 17.85 23.49
C THR A 529 -24.78 17.90 23.28
N ASP A 530 -24.31 17.08 22.36
CA ASP A 530 -22.94 17.02 21.87
C ASP A 530 -22.92 17.39 20.39
N VAL A 531 -21.82 17.95 19.89
CA VAL A 531 -21.66 18.26 18.47
C VAL A 531 -20.34 17.65 17.99
N ARG A 532 -20.43 16.80 16.99
CA ARG A 532 -19.30 16.06 16.43
C ARG A 532 -18.91 16.66 15.10
N ASN A 533 -17.71 17.20 15.02
CA ASN A 533 -17.24 17.85 13.81
C ASN A 533 -17.06 16.83 12.69
N VAL A 534 -17.42 17.24 11.47
CA VAL A 534 -17.23 16.53 10.21
C VAL A 534 -16.66 17.52 9.20
N THR A 535 -15.57 17.16 8.54
CA THR A 535 -14.98 17.97 7.47
C THR A 535 -15.42 17.40 6.13
N LEU A 536 -16.07 18.21 5.29
CA LEU A 536 -16.40 17.86 3.91
C LEU A 536 -15.55 18.73 3.00
N ASP A 537 -14.62 18.14 2.26
CA ASP A 537 -13.72 18.85 1.35
C ASP A 537 -14.31 19.00 -0.06
N SER A 538 -13.70 19.87 -0.85
CA SER A 538 -14.16 20.23 -2.19
C SER A 538 -14.06 19.12 -3.24
N SER A 539 -13.27 18.08 -2.98
CA SER A 539 -13.13 16.94 -3.90
C SER A 539 -14.27 15.93 -3.82
N LEU A 540 -15.29 16.17 -2.98
CA LEU A 540 -16.45 15.29 -2.81
C LEU A 540 -17.66 15.82 -3.60
N ALA A 541 -18.30 14.94 -4.35
CA ALA A 541 -19.61 15.19 -4.94
C ALA A 541 -20.73 14.99 -3.91
N THR A 542 -20.70 13.86 -3.21
CA THR A 542 -21.68 13.51 -2.18
C THR A 542 -21.00 12.95 -0.93
N ALA A 543 -21.67 13.04 0.21
CA ALA A 543 -21.26 12.39 1.44
C ALA A 543 -22.43 11.67 2.12
N ALA A 544 -22.19 10.45 2.58
CA ALA A 544 -23.12 9.65 3.36
C ALA A 544 -22.68 9.64 4.83
N ILE A 545 -23.48 10.27 5.68
CA ILE A 545 -23.24 10.38 7.12
C ILE A 545 -24.07 9.31 7.83
N ASN A 546 -23.38 8.35 8.43
CA ASN A 546 -23.97 7.23 9.15
C ASN A 546 -23.73 7.38 10.65
N VAL A 547 -24.80 7.29 11.43
CA VAL A 547 -24.76 7.39 12.89
C VAL A 547 -25.35 6.13 13.49
N SER A 548 -24.59 5.43 14.34
CA SER A 548 -25.07 4.22 15.01
C SER A 548 -24.88 4.25 16.52
N PHE A 549 -25.83 3.64 17.23
CA PHE A 549 -25.86 3.60 18.70
C PHE A 549 -26.78 2.48 19.22
N ALA A 550 -26.53 2.01 20.43
CA ALA A 550 -27.40 1.02 21.07
C ALA A 550 -28.66 1.67 21.67
N GLY A 551 -29.82 1.03 21.53
CA GLY A 551 -31.08 1.49 22.15
C GLY A 551 -32.24 1.66 21.16
N ALA A 552 -33.14 2.60 21.46
CA ALA A 552 -34.28 2.95 20.62
C ALA A 552 -33.98 4.21 19.79
N VAL A 553 -34.61 4.34 18.61
CA VAL A 553 -34.44 5.52 17.73
C VAL A 553 -34.68 6.85 18.46
N THR A 554 -35.60 6.87 19.43
CA THR A 554 -35.91 8.08 20.22
C THR A 554 -34.86 8.46 21.25
N ASP A 555 -33.89 7.58 21.52
CA ASP A 555 -32.86 7.80 22.54
C ASP A 555 -31.84 8.86 22.09
N VAL A 556 -31.69 9.06 20.77
CA VAL A 556 -30.80 10.08 20.20
C VAL A 556 -31.55 10.90 19.15
N SER A 557 -31.48 12.23 19.24
CA SER A 557 -31.92 13.13 18.16
C SER A 557 -30.72 13.64 17.38
N LEU A 558 -30.85 13.71 16.05
CA LEU A 558 -29.76 14.07 15.12
C LEU A 558 -30.12 15.27 14.25
N ARG A 559 -29.15 16.17 14.04
CA ARG A 559 -29.19 17.26 13.04
C ARG A 559 -27.80 17.47 12.45
N LEU A 560 -27.74 17.92 11.20
CA LEU A 560 -26.49 18.37 10.59
C LEU A 560 -26.45 19.90 10.66
N LEU A 561 -25.39 20.43 11.25
CA LEU A 561 -25.18 21.86 11.43
C LEU A 561 -24.08 22.34 10.49
N ASP A 562 -24.25 23.54 9.91
CA ASP A 562 -23.20 24.24 9.18
C ASP A 562 -22.14 24.86 10.13
N GLY A 563 -21.09 25.46 9.55
CA GLY A 563 -20.02 26.11 10.32
C GLY A 563 -20.46 27.31 11.17
N THR A 564 -21.69 27.80 11.02
CA THR A 564 -22.29 28.84 11.88
C THR A 564 -23.16 28.26 13.01
N GLY A 565 -23.39 26.93 13.00
CA GLY A 565 -24.27 26.22 13.91
C GLY A 565 -25.74 26.22 13.47
N ALA A 566 -26.06 26.64 12.25
CA ALA A 566 -27.41 26.57 11.70
C ALA A 566 -27.70 25.17 11.13
N ASP A 567 -28.94 24.73 11.24
CA ASP A 567 -29.39 23.45 10.70
C ASP A 567 -29.40 23.49 9.17
N THR A 568 -28.71 22.55 8.52
CA THR A 568 -28.65 22.44 7.05
C THR A 568 -29.96 21.92 6.47
N GLY A 569 -30.80 21.29 7.30
CA GLY A 569 -32.03 20.63 6.87
C GLY A 569 -31.82 19.21 6.32
N ALA A 570 -30.61 18.65 6.43
CA ALA A 570 -30.36 17.26 6.07
C ALA A 570 -31.23 16.32 6.93
N ALA A 571 -31.89 15.36 6.28
CA ALA A 571 -32.82 14.46 6.94
C ALA A 571 -32.14 13.12 7.28
N PHE A 572 -32.06 12.82 8.59
CA PHE A 572 -31.61 11.51 9.06
C PHE A 572 -32.76 10.49 9.01
N THR A 573 -32.56 9.40 8.28
CA THR A 573 -33.47 8.25 8.23
C THR A 573 -32.93 7.14 9.11
N CYS A 574 -33.71 6.67 10.08
CA CYS A 574 -33.24 5.69 11.06
C CYS A 574 -33.91 4.33 10.91
N ASN A 575 -33.09 3.27 10.90
CA ASN A 575 -33.50 1.88 10.92
C ASN A 575 -33.38 1.32 12.35
N ALA A 576 -34.47 0.80 12.88
CA ALA A 576 -34.52 0.23 14.23
C ALA A 576 -34.08 -1.24 14.25
N GLY A 577 -33.18 -1.59 15.16
CA GLY A 577 -32.67 -2.95 15.40
C GLY A 577 -32.31 -3.20 16.86
N ALA A 578 -31.41 -4.15 17.13
CA ALA A 578 -30.77 -4.28 18.45
C ALA A 578 -29.86 -3.07 18.75
N GLU A 579 -29.27 -2.52 17.69
CA GLU A 579 -28.61 -1.22 17.63
C GLU A 579 -29.31 -0.42 16.51
N VAL A 580 -29.39 0.89 16.67
CA VAL A 580 -29.96 1.83 15.70
C VAL A 580 -28.88 2.24 14.71
N SER A 581 -29.25 2.38 13.44
CA SER A 581 -28.44 3.03 12.41
C SER A 581 -29.28 4.12 11.75
N CYS A 582 -28.76 5.33 11.69
CA CYS A 582 -29.35 6.46 11.00
C CYS A 582 -28.42 6.93 9.87
N ASP A 583 -28.97 7.20 8.70
CA ASP A 583 -28.22 7.66 7.53
C ASP A 583 -28.76 9.01 7.03
N ALA A 584 -27.87 9.86 6.54
CA ALA A 584 -28.18 11.09 5.82
C ALA A 584 -27.20 11.24 4.64
N GLU A 585 -27.73 11.45 3.45
CA GLU A 585 -26.95 11.73 2.23
C GLU A 585 -26.99 13.24 1.95
N VAL A 586 -25.82 13.82 1.67
CA VAL A 586 -25.67 15.25 1.35
C VAL A 586 -24.95 15.43 0.03
N ASP A 587 -25.47 16.32 -0.80
CA ASP A 587 -24.80 16.81 -2.01
C ASP A 587 -23.82 17.93 -1.59
N VAL A 588 -22.53 17.62 -1.64
CA VAL A 588 -21.46 18.51 -1.19
C VAL A 588 -21.24 19.64 -2.20
N THR A 589 -21.51 19.40 -3.49
CA THR A 589 -21.41 20.44 -4.54
C THR A 589 -22.41 21.57 -4.32
N THR A 590 -23.59 21.24 -3.79
CA THR A 590 -24.64 22.22 -3.44
C THR A 590 -24.43 22.81 -2.03
N LEU A 591 -24.06 21.98 -1.05
CA LEU A 591 -23.90 22.38 0.33
C LEU A 591 -22.64 23.25 0.55
N GLY A 592 -21.58 22.97 -0.21
CA GLY A 592 -20.26 23.60 -0.14
C GLY A 592 -19.30 22.86 0.78
N ALA A 593 -18.00 22.91 0.45
CA ALA A 593 -16.94 22.40 1.30
C ALA A 593 -16.82 23.21 2.61
N GLY A 594 -16.46 22.55 3.71
CA GLY A 594 -16.23 23.18 5.00
C GLY A 594 -16.38 22.24 6.19
N GLN A 595 -16.36 22.84 7.37
CA GLN A 595 -16.57 22.14 8.63
C GLN A 595 -18.05 22.17 9.02
N TYR A 596 -18.60 21.00 9.26
CA TYR A 596 -19.97 20.73 9.68
C TYR A 596 -19.98 20.09 11.07
N GLY A 597 -21.15 20.05 11.71
CA GLY A 597 -21.34 19.41 13.00
C GLY A 597 -22.54 18.47 13.01
N VAL A 598 -22.33 17.19 13.32
CA VAL A 598 -23.43 16.27 13.65
C VAL A 598 -23.83 16.53 15.10
N GLU A 599 -24.97 17.20 15.29
CA GLU A 599 -25.55 17.40 16.61
C GLU A 599 -26.19 16.10 17.11
N VAL A 600 -25.73 15.63 18.27
CA VAL A 600 -26.18 14.42 18.94
C VAL A 600 -26.83 14.81 20.26
N VAL A 601 -28.14 14.67 20.36
CA VAL A 601 -28.87 14.90 21.62
C VAL A 601 -29.18 13.56 22.27
N ASN A 602 -28.49 13.23 23.38
CA ASN A 602 -28.80 12.02 24.15
C ASN A 602 -30.03 12.30 25.03
N ASN A 603 -31.18 11.73 24.66
CA ASN A 603 -32.46 11.91 25.35
C ASN A 603 -32.62 10.97 26.57
N THR A 604 -31.61 10.15 26.88
CA THR A 604 -31.67 9.19 27.97
C THR A 604 -31.01 9.70 29.24
N SER A 605 -31.18 8.94 30.32
CA SER A 605 -30.56 9.23 31.63
C SER A 605 -29.21 8.55 31.84
N SER A 606 -28.65 7.90 30.81
CA SER A 606 -27.34 7.23 30.87
C SER A 606 -26.50 7.66 29.67
N ASP A 607 -25.18 7.51 29.78
CA ASP A 607 -24.31 7.75 28.64
C ASP A 607 -24.56 6.68 27.56
N ILE A 608 -24.46 7.07 26.30
CA ILE A 608 -24.62 6.18 25.15
C ILE A 608 -23.43 6.37 24.23
N ASP A 609 -22.78 5.28 23.85
CA ASP A 609 -21.78 5.32 22.80
C ASP A 609 -22.48 5.52 21.46
N VAL A 610 -22.14 6.62 20.80
CA VAL A 610 -22.60 6.94 19.45
C VAL A 610 -21.39 6.85 18.54
N SER A 611 -21.57 6.28 17.36
CA SER A 611 -20.56 6.21 16.31
C SER A 611 -20.98 7.03 15.11
N VAL A 612 -20.06 7.77 14.52
CA VAL A 612 -20.26 8.55 13.29
C VAL A 612 -19.26 8.06 12.26
N LEU A 613 -19.78 7.60 11.13
CA LEU A 613 -19.02 7.11 9.98
C LEU A 613 -19.45 7.91 8.76
N VAL A 614 -18.50 8.55 8.10
CA VAL A 614 -18.73 9.38 6.92
C VAL A 614 -17.95 8.78 5.75
N SER A 615 -18.65 8.49 4.66
CA SER A 615 -18.05 8.13 3.37
C SER A 615 -18.43 9.17 2.33
N GLY A 616 -17.61 9.34 1.31
CA GLY A 616 -17.87 10.27 0.21
C GLY A 616 -17.62 9.65 -1.15
N THR A 617 -18.29 10.19 -2.15
CA THR A 617 -18.00 9.91 -3.57
C THR A 617 -17.27 11.12 -4.14
N PRO A 618 -16.08 10.95 -4.74
CA PRO A 618 -15.34 12.02 -5.38
C PRO A 618 -16.13 12.75 -6.47
N SER A 619 -15.84 14.04 -6.68
CA SER A 619 -16.38 14.87 -7.76
C SER A 619 -15.47 14.98 -8.97
N ASP A 620 -14.19 14.72 -8.80
CA ASP A 620 -13.14 14.96 -9.78
C ASP A 620 -12.21 13.74 -9.89
N PHE A 621 -11.44 13.69 -10.98
CA PHE A 621 -10.52 12.59 -11.30
C PHE A 621 -9.47 12.37 -10.20
N GLU A 622 -8.86 13.46 -9.75
CA GLU A 622 -7.98 13.45 -8.58
C GLU A 622 -8.76 13.94 -7.36
N SER A 623 -8.70 13.14 -6.30
CA SER A 623 -9.31 13.45 -5.01
C SER A 623 -8.35 13.05 -3.90
N TYR A 624 -8.51 13.62 -2.71
CA TYR A 624 -7.71 13.19 -1.57
C TYR A 624 -7.99 11.71 -1.31
N ASP A 625 -6.94 10.93 -1.15
CA ASP A 625 -7.01 9.51 -0.85
C ASP A 625 -5.90 9.09 0.11
N ILE A 626 -6.10 7.96 0.78
CA ILE A 626 -5.12 7.36 1.69
C ILE A 626 -4.95 5.88 1.39
N ALA A 627 -3.76 5.55 0.91
CA ALA A 627 -3.27 4.19 0.84
C ALA A 627 -2.60 3.82 2.16
N VAL A 628 -2.79 2.59 2.64
CA VAL A 628 -2.09 2.09 3.83
C VAL A 628 -1.54 0.70 3.53
N GLU A 629 -0.35 0.39 4.02
CA GLU A 629 0.16 -0.97 4.13
C GLU A 629 0.31 -1.34 5.59
N PHE A 630 -0.11 -2.56 5.93
CA PHE A 630 0.10 -3.12 7.26
C PHE A 630 0.29 -4.61 7.13
N ASN A 631 1.53 -5.07 7.02
CA ASN A 631 1.80 -6.41 6.52
C ASN A 631 1.85 -7.46 7.63
N ASN A 632 1.43 -8.70 7.32
CA ASN A 632 1.58 -9.82 8.25
C ASN A 632 3.05 -10.12 8.48
N VAL A 633 3.41 -10.43 9.72
CA VAL A 633 4.80 -10.70 10.08
C VAL A 633 4.93 -11.95 10.95
N ASN A 634 6.08 -12.60 10.79
CA ASN A 634 6.52 -13.62 11.71
C ASN A 634 7.53 -12.99 12.65
N TYR A 635 7.37 -13.20 13.95
CA TYR A 635 8.38 -12.83 14.91
C TYR A 635 9.74 -13.45 14.51
N PRO A 636 10.87 -12.70 14.57
CA PRO A 636 11.04 -11.37 15.16
C PRO A 636 11.02 -10.18 14.18
N GLN A 637 10.36 -10.29 13.03
CA GLN A 637 10.35 -9.21 12.02
C GLN A 637 9.75 -7.89 12.53
N SER A 638 10.21 -6.76 11.99
CA SER A 638 9.59 -5.45 12.27
C SER A 638 8.14 -5.44 11.81
N PHE A 639 7.27 -4.78 12.59
CA PHE A 639 5.84 -4.67 12.32
C PHE A 639 5.48 -3.19 12.25
N ALA A 640 5.21 -2.68 11.06
CA ALA A 640 4.99 -1.25 10.83
C ALA A 640 3.76 -1.00 9.98
N ILE A 641 3.15 0.16 10.18
CA ILE A 641 2.11 0.72 9.32
C ILE A 641 2.77 1.78 8.45
N GLU A 642 2.51 1.73 7.16
CA GLU A 642 2.93 2.72 6.17
C GLU A 642 1.67 3.34 5.55
N ALA A 643 1.60 4.65 5.41
CA ALA A 643 0.43 5.36 4.90
C ALA A 643 0.85 6.44 3.90
N THR A 644 0.36 6.37 2.67
CA THR A 644 0.63 7.37 1.64
C THR A 644 -0.66 8.11 1.34
N VAL A 645 -0.62 9.44 1.44
CA VAL A 645 -1.77 10.30 1.17
C VAL A 645 -1.54 11.03 -0.15
N THR A 646 -2.53 11.05 -1.03
CA THR A 646 -2.38 11.60 -2.38
C THR A 646 -3.57 12.45 -2.81
N ASP A 647 -3.36 13.39 -3.72
CA ASP A 647 -4.39 14.07 -4.53
C ASP A 647 -4.03 14.01 -6.02
N GLY A 648 -3.49 12.87 -6.44
CA GLY A 648 -2.59 12.80 -7.59
C GLY A 648 -1.17 12.63 -7.07
N PRO A 649 -0.36 13.70 -6.96
CA PRO A 649 0.91 13.64 -6.22
C PRO A 649 0.74 13.19 -4.76
N ALA A 650 1.83 12.74 -4.13
CA ALA A 650 1.84 12.48 -2.70
C ALA A 650 1.79 13.80 -1.90
N ILE A 651 1.28 13.75 -0.67
CA ILE A 651 1.05 14.94 0.16
C ILE A 651 1.87 14.83 1.45
N THR A 652 2.61 15.89 1.78
CA THR A 652 3.35 16.07 3.04
C THR A 652 2.65 17.08 3.96
N GLY A 653 3.16 17.25 5.20
CA GLY A 653 2.65 18.25 6.15
C GLY A 653 1.31 17.92 6.84
N LEU A 654 0.83 16.68 6.72
CA LEU A 654 -0.37 16.16 7.36
C LEU A 654 -0.14 15.69 8.79
N ASP A 655 -1.21 15.74 9.60
CA ASP A 655 -1.28 15.06 10.89
C ASP A 655 -1.83 13.64 10.66
N VAL A 656 -0.97 12.61 10.72
CA VAL A 656 -1.37 11.21 10.49
C VAL A 656 -1.27 10.40 11.78
N THR A 657 -2.34 9.69 12.13
CA THR A 657 -2.40 8.88 13.35
C THR A 657 -3.05 7.52 13.08
N ALA A 658 -2.58 6.46 13.74
CA ALA A 658 -3.19 5.14 13.73
C ALA A 658 -3.69 4.76 15.13
N THR A 659 -4.93 4.29 15.21
CA THR A 659 -5.46 3.58 16.37
C THR A 659 -5.39 2.08 16.09
N VAL A 660 -4.47 1.38 16.75
CA VAL A 660 -4.28 -0.07 16.58
C VAL A 660 -4.96 -0.82 17.72
N THR A 661 -5.90 -1.70 17.39
CA THR A 661 -6.53 -2.65 18.30
C THR A 661 -5.79 -3.97 18.25
N LYS A 662 -5.26 -4.41 19.39
CA LYS A 662 -4.53 -5.67 19.58
C LYS A 662 -5.47 -6.89 19.64
N PRO A 663 -4.95 -8.13 19.54
CA PRO A 663 -5.75 -9.35 19.67
C PRO A 663 -6.52 -9.47 21.00
N ASP A 664 -6.02 -8.87 22.08
CA ASP A 664 -6.66 -8.82 23.40
C ASP A 664 -7.70 -7.68 23.56
N SER A 665 -8.01 -6.98 22.46
CA SER A 665 -8.90 -5.79 22.40
C SER A 665 -8.36 -4.54 23.09
N SER A 666 -7.12 -4.52 23.58
CA SER A 666 -6.46 -3.28 24.00
C SER A 666 -6.11 -2.43 22.78
N THR A 667 -6.05 -1.10 22.95
CA THR A 667 -5.71 -0.17 21.87
C THR A 667 -4.44 0.61 22.16
N VAL A 668 -3.70 0.96 21.11
CA VAL A 668 -2.57 1.88 21.14
C VAL A 668 -2.73 2.92 20.03
N ASN A 669 -2.44 4.18 20.34
CA ASN A 669 -2.46 5.26 19.37
C ASN A 669 -1.02 5.61 18.99
N LEU A 670 -0.73 5.63 17.70
CA LEU A 670 0.60 5.86 17.15
C LEU A 670 0.55 7.06 16.19
N PRO A 671 1.40 8.09 16.34
CA PRO A 671 1.62 9.06 15.27
C PRO A 671 2.42 8.38 14.16
N LEU A 672 2.03 8.60 12.91
CA LEU A 672 2.81 8.20 11.74
C LEU A 672 3.59 9.43 11.25
N LEU A 673 4.87 9.26 10.95
CA LEU A 673 5.79 10.35 10.61
C LEU A 673 6.40 10.13 9.23
N ASP A 674 6.60 11.23 8.51
CA ASP A 674 7.34 11.36 7.25
C ASP A 674 8.62 12.18 7.57
N ASP A 675 9.59 11.56 8.23
CA ASP A 675 10.78 12.19 8.80
C ASP A 675 12.12 11.48 8.49
N GLY A 676 12.08 10.44 7.66
CA GLY A 676 13.20 9.62 7.22
C GLY A 676 13.86 8.82 8.34
N LYS A 677 13.13 8.48 9.42
CA LYS A 677 13.66 7.69 10.55
C LYS A 677 12.86 6.42 10.79
N ASN A 678 13.50 5.47 11.48
CA ASN A 678 12.90 4.17 11.83
C ASN A 678 12.39 3.46 10.56
N SER A 679 11.12 3.04 10.56
CA SER A 679 10.48 2.43 9.38
C SER A 679 10.20 3.42 8.26
N ASP A 680 10.29 4.74 8.50
CA ASP A 680 10.16 5.74 7.45
C ASP A 680 11.49 5.90 6.73
N ARG A 681 11.43 5.67 5.42
CA ARG A 681 12.58 5.42 4.57
C ARG A 681 13.15 6.73 4.03
N LEU A 682 12.30 7.71 3.73
CA LEU A 682 12.68 8.96 3.06
C LEU A 682 11.79 10.10 3.55
N ALA A 683 12.41 11.13 4.12
CA ALA A 683 11.66 12.29 4.60
C ALA A 683 11.05 13.13 3.47
N ASP A 684 9.91 13.73 3.76
CA ASP A 684 9.13 14.64 2.91
C ASP A 684 8.73 14.01 1.56
N ASP A 685 8.46 12.70 1.57
CA ASP A 685 8.07 11.93 0.38
C ASP A 685 6.56 11.61 0.33
N GLY A 686 5.81 11.98 1.37
CA GLY A 686 4.37 11.81 1.49
C GLY A 686 3.97 10.42 2.03
N THR A 687 4.94 9.62 2.46
CA THR A 687 4.75 8.34 3.12
C THR A 687 4.99 8.50 4.62
N TYR A 688 3.97 8.19 5.40
CA TYR A 688 3.98 8.31 6.86
C TYR A 688 4.08 6.91 7.46
N THR A 689 5.02 6.68 8.37
CA THR A 689 5.16 5.35 9.00
C THR A 689 5.13 5.39 10.52
N ALA A 690 4.73 4.26 11.11
CA ALA A 690 4.85 4.01 12.54
C ALA A 690 5.13 2.54 12.83
N ASP A 691 6.06 2.29 13.75
CA ASP A 691 6.32 0.96 14.28
C ASP A 691 5.24 0.55 15.29
N VAL A 692 4.65 -0.63 15.08
CA VAL A 692 3.60 -1.21 15.91
C VAL A 692 4.21 -2.19 16.92
N PRO A 693 4.22 -1.87 18.22
CA PRO A 693 4.73 -2.79 19.23
C PRO A 693 3.81 -4.01 19.39
N TYR A 694 4.38 -5.20 19.29
CA TYR A 694 3.66 -6.48 19.43
C TYR A 694 4.34 -7.45 20.40
N ASP A 695 3.53 -8.24 21.08
CA ASP A 695 3.90 -9.15 22.18
C ASP A 695 3.05 -10.43 22.24
N MET A 696 2.16 -10.64 21.27
CA MET A 696 1.32 -11.84 21.19
C MET A 696 0.92 -12.17 19.76
N ASP A 697 0.66 -13.45 19.51
CA ASP A 697 0.08 -13.90 18.25
C ASP A 697 -1.36 -13.41 18.10
N GLY A 698 -1.74 -13.10 16.86
CA GLY A 698 -3.12 -12.78 16.50
C GLY A 698 -3.24 -11.62 15.54
N THR A 699 -4.48 -11.22 15.27
CA THR A 699 -4.82 -10.12 14.38
C THR A 699 -4.82 -8.78 15.11
N TYR A 700 -4.07 -7.83 14.56
CA TYR A 700 -4.04 -6.42 14.95
C TYR A 700 -4.84 -5.64 13.90
N THR A 701 -5.76 -4.78 14.31
CA THR A 701 -6.58 -3.95 13.40
C THR A 701 -6.17 -2.49 13.57
N ALA A 702 -5.82 -1.80 12.48
CA ALA A 702 -5.47 -0.39 12.49
C ALA A 702 -6.55 0.44 11.79
N VAL A 703 -6.94 1.54 12.44
CA VAL A 703 -7.69 2.64 11.82
C VAL A 703 -6.71 3.81 11.68
N VAL A 704 -6.34 4.15 10.45
CA VAL A 704 -5.41 5.23 10.14
C VAL A 704 -6.20 6.44 9.68
N THR A 705 -5.92 7.60 10.25
CA THR A 705 -6.58 8.86 9.96
C THR A 705 -5.52 9.89 9.58
N ALA A 706 -5.66 10.48 8.39
CA ALA A 706 -4.85 11.60 7.93
C ALA A 706 -5.69 12.89 7.90
N GLU A 707 -5.15 13.98 8.44
CA GLU A 707 -5.84 15.25 8.58
C GLU A 707 -4.99 16.44 8.13
N ASN A 708 -5.59 17.37 7.38
CA ASN A 708 -5.00 18.69 7.08
C ASN A 708 -5.71 19.81 7.86
N THR A 709 -5.89 19.64 9.18
CA THR A 709 -6.58 20.66 9.99
C THR A 709 -5.78 21.95 10.15
N SER A 710 -4.45 21.86 10.03
CA SER A 710 -3.54 23.00 10.14
C SER A 710 -3.37 23.78 8.82
N GLY A 711 -3.81 23.23 7.68
CA GLY A 711 -3.67 23.84 6.35
C GLY A 711 -2.21 23.98 5.90
N ASN A 712 -1.33 23.10 6.40
CA ASN A 712 0.11 23.12 6.13
C ASN A 712 0.53 22.13 5.05
N ALA A 713 -0.42 21.34 4.53
CA ALA A 713 -0.11 20.29 3.58
C ALA A 713 0.44 20.83 2.26
N GLN A 714 1.26 20.04 1.58
CA GLN A 714 1.85 20.37 0.29
C GLN A 714 2.02 19.11 -0.56
N THR A 715 1.87 19.21 -1.87
CA THR A 715 2.23 18.11 -2.78
C THR A 715 3.75 17.90 -2.82
N THR A 716 4.18 16.67 -3.03
CA THR A 716 5.58 16.28 -3.17
C THR A 716 5.79 15.32 -4.34
N PHE A 717 7.00 15.34 -4.89
CA PHE A 717 7.44 14.51 -6.01
C PHE A 717 8.73 13.75 -5.66
N THR A 718 9.12 13.76 -4.38
CA THR A 718 10.40 13.23 -3.88
C THR A 718 10.57 11.74 -4.17
N ALA A 719 9.48 10.96 -4.17
CA ALA A 719 9.48 9.51 -4.40
C ALA A 719 9.12 9.08 -5.83
N THR A 720 9.06 10.00 -6.80
CA THR A 720 8.71 9.69 -8.20
C THR A 720 9.87 9.91 -9.16
N ALA A 721 10.04 8.99 -10.12
CA ALA A 721 10.86 9.22 -11.31
C ALA A 721 10.01 9.91 -12.38
N ILE A 722 10.58 10.86 -13.12
CA ILE A 722 9.82 11.81 -13.94
C ILE A 722 10.34 11.75 -15.38
N SER A 723 9.46 11.72 -16.38
CA SER A 723 9.90 11.74 -17.79
C SER A 723 10.53 13.08 -18.21
N VAL A 724 11.46 13.02 -19.16
CA VAL A 724 11.94 14.18 -19.94
C VAL A 724 10.97 14.59 -21.04
N ASP A 725 11.02 15.87 -21.39
CA ASP A 725 10.30 16.43 -22.54
C ASP A 725 10.75 15.81 -23.89
N GLU A 726 10.02 16.05 -24.98
CA GLU A 726 10.32 15.47 -26.30
C GLU A 726 11.67 15.92 -26.89
N ASN A 727 12.28 16.98 -26.32
CA ASN A 727 13.59 17.50 -26.70
C ASN A 727 14.73 16.96 -25.80
N GLY A 728 14.41 16.13 -24.80
CA GLY A 728 15.35 15.56 -23.84
C GLY A 728 15.74 16.52 -22.70
N ASN A 729 14.95 17.56 -22.43
CA ASN A 729 15.15 18.40 -21.25
C ASN A 729 14.37 17.83 -20.06
N GLY A 730 15.01 17.79 -18.89
CA GLY A 730 14.35 17.43 -17.64
C GLY A 730 13.29 18.43 -17.21
N VAL A 731 12.26 17.90 -16.57
CA VAL A 731 11.15 18.66 -16.00
C VAL A 731 11.25 18.62 -14.47
N THR A 732 11.14 19.79 -13.82
CA THR A 732 11.10 19.89 -12.35
C THR A 732 9.72 20.38 -11.93
N PRO A 733 8.86 19.51 -11.39
CA PRO A 733 7.57 19.92 -10.87
C PRO A 733 7.73 20.89 -9.69
N THR A 734 6.75 21.78 -9.53
CA THR A 734 6.70 22.68 -8.38
C THR A 734 5.66 22.17 -7.38
N PRO A 735 6.05 21.94 -6.11
CA PRO A 735 5.12 21.64 -5.02
C PRO A 735 4.02 22.71 -4.84
N THR A 736 2.78 22.26 -4.63
CA THR A 736 1.58 23.11 -4.46
C THR A 736 1.07 23.02 -3.02
N ASN A 737 0.80 24.17 -2.39
CA ASN A 737 0.27 24.21 -1.03
C ASN A 737 -1.23 23.88 -1.01
N ILE A 738 -1.62 23.00 -0.09
CA ILE A 738 -3.00 22.60 0.15
C ILE A 738 -3.45 23.22 1.47
N THR A 739 -4.23 24.30 1.35
CA THR A 739 -4.76 25.03 2.52
C THR A 739 -6.15 24.55 2.96
N GLU A 740 -6.82 23.76 2.12
CA GLU A 740 -8.13 23.20 2.42
C GLU A 740 -8.03 22.12 3.50
N MET A 741 -8.98 22.15 4.43
CA MET A 741 -9.12 21.10 5.43
C MET A 741 -9.76 19.87 4.79
N PHE A 742 -9.12 18.72 4.96
CA PHE A 742 -9.68 17.42 4.61
C PHE A 742 -9.29 16.38 5.65
N THR A 743 -10.04 15.29 5.66
CA THR A 743 -9.76 14.09 6.46
C THR A 743 -9.94 12.86 5.59
N ARG A 744 -9.03 11.89 5.69
CA ARG A 744 -9.18 10.58 5.08
C ARG A 744 -8.87 9.48 6.09
N VAL A 745 -9.62 8.39 6.01
CA VAL A 745 -9.53 7.26 6.93
C VAL A 745 -9.35 5.97 6.14
N ALA A 746 -8.42 5.12 6.57
CA ALA A 746 -8.24 3.78 6.08
C ALA A 746 -8.32 2.77 7.22
N VAL A 747 -8.78 1.55 6.92
CA VAL A 747 -8.92 0.46 7.93
C VAL A 747 -8.31 -0.83 7.43
N THR A 748 -7.43 -1.42 8.25
CA THR A 748 -6.70 -2.65 7.93
C THR A 748 -6.49 -3.53 9.11
N ASN A 749 -5.98 -4.72 8.82
CA ASN A 749 -5.53 -5.63 9.82
C ASN A 749 -4.33 -6.42 9.32
N ALA A 750 -3.47 -6.77 10.25
CA ALA A 750 -2.33 -7.63 10.01
C ALA A 750 -2.21 -8.66 11.15
N ALA A 751 -1.62 -9.80 10.86
CA ALA A 751 -1.40 -10.87 11.81
C ALA A 751 0.07 -10.97 12.19
N VAL A 752 0.30 -11.16 13.48
CA VAL A 752 1.59 -11.56 14.03
C VAL A 752 1.53 -13.04 14.38
N THR A 753 2.57 -13.79 14.04
CA THR A 753 2.68 -15.21 14.41
C THR A 753 4.06 -15.57 14.94
N GLY A 754 4.11 -16.60 15.78
CA GLY A 754 5.35 -17.19 16.27
C GLY A 754 6.03 -16.38 17.37
N VAL A 755 5.31 -15.49 18.06
CA VAL A 755 5.89 -14.67 19.14
C VAL A 755 6.51 -15.58 20.21
N ALA A 756 7.79 -15.34 20.49
CA ALA A 756 8.54 -16.02 21.54
C ALA A 756 9.12 -15.01 22.53
N PRO A 757 9.61 -15.47 23.70
CA PRO A 757 10.27 -14.60 24.68
C PRO A 757 11.68 -14.12 24.29
N ASP A 758 12.29 -14.77 23.30
CA ASP A 758 13.71 -14.63 22.90
C ASP A 758 13.80 -15.23 21.48
N ASP A 759 14.40 -14.51 20.53
CA ASP A 759 14.48 -14.88 19.11
C ASP A 759 15.81 -15.55 18.77
N HIS A 760 16.88 -15.13 19.44
CA HIS A 760 18.25 -15.55 19.23
C HIS A 760 18.94 -15.90 20.55
N SER A 761 20.07 -16.60 20.47
CA SER A 761 20.84 -16.97 21.67
C SER A 761 21.67 -15.78 22.14
N ASN A 762 21.74 -15.57 23.46
CA ASN A 762 22.41 -14.38 24.01
C ASN A 762 23.85 -14.60 24.51
N ASP A 763 24.39 -15.81 24.30
CA ASP A 763 25.73 -16.19 24.76
C ASP A 763 26.72 -16.37 23.58
N PRO A 764 27.57 -15.37 23.27
CA PRO A 764 28.57 -15.51 22.22
C PRO A 764 29.60 -16.59 22.53
N SER A 765 29.82 -16.96 23.80
CA SER A 765 30.80 -17.98 24.19
C SER A 765 30.35 -19.41 23.88
N VAL A 766 29.12 -19.58 23.38
CA VAL A 766 28.57 -20.86 22.90
C VAL A 766 28.18 -20.74 21.42
N PRO A 767 29.15 -20.67 20.47
CA PRO A 767 28.86 -20.45 19.05
C PRO A 767 27.84 -21.41 18.43
N GLY A 768 27.75 -22.65 18.95
CA GLY A 768 26.78 -23.65 18.48
C GLY A 768 25.32 -23.39 18.88
N ALA A 769 25.06 -22.41 19.73
CA ALA A 769 23.71 -21.94 20.09
C ALA A 769 23.30 -20.69 19.28
N CYS A 770 24.26 -19.98 18.69
CA CYS A 770 24.01 -18.78 17.89
C CYS A 770 23.33 -19.11 16.56
N THR A 771 22.53 -18.18 16.07
CA THR A 771 21.79 -18.32 14.80
C THR A 771 22.77 -18.37 13.63
N ALA A 772 22.73 -19.45 12.85
CA ALA A 772 23.62 -19.61 11.71
C ALA A 772 23.20 -18.70 10.55
N ILE A 773 24.14 -17.88 10.05
CA ILE A 773 23.96 -17.00 8.89
C ILE A 773 25.06 -17.27 7.84
N THR A 774 24.83 -16.82 6.61
CA THR A 774 25.76 -16.97 5.49
C THR A 774 26.33 -15.63 5.05
N ASP A 775 27.54 -15.61 4.48
CA ASP A 775 28.23 -14.41 3.98
C ASP A 775 27.75 -13.96 2.57
N ASN A 776 26.44 -14.05 2.33
CA ASN A 776 25.79 -13.82 1.04
C ASN A 776 24.94 -12.54 0.98
N ASN A 777 25.09 -11.64 1.95
CA ASN A 777 24.28 -10.42 2.06
C ASN A 777 22.77 -10.67 2.19
N VAL A 778 22.33 -11.82 2.72
CA VAL A 778 20.91 -12.07 3.03
C VAL A 778 20.63 -11.69 4.48
N ASP A 779 19.55 -10.93 4.68
CA ASP A 779 19.13 -10.49 6.00
C ASP A 779 18.53 -11.59 6.85
N THR A 780 18.90 -11.56 8.12
CA THR A 780 18.26 -12.31 9.19
C THR A 780 17.65 -11.31 10.16
N ALA A 781 16.33 -11.32 10.30
CA ALA A 781 15.62 -10.44 11.24
C ALA A 781 15.97 -10.82 12.68
N GLY A 782 16.12 -9.81 13.54
CA GLY A 782 16.30 -9.97 14.98
C GLY A 782 15.60 -8.86 15.77
N ARG A 783 15.44 -9.07 17.07
CA ARG A 783 14.73 -8.18 17.98
C ARG A 783 15.32 -8.24 19.38
N ILE A 784 15.62 -7.06 19.90
CA ILE A 784 15.87 -6.84 21.33
C ILE A 784 14.54 -7.00 22.06
N ASP A 785 14.40 -8.04 22.86
CA ASP A 785 13.15 -8.41 23.56
C ASP A 785 13.18 -8.10 25.06
N ALA A 786 14.35 -7.73 25.59
CA ALA A 786 14.53 -7.37 26.99
C ALA A 786 15.64 -6.33 27.21
N ALA A 787 15.64 -5.72 28.40
CA ALA A 787 16.72 -4.82 28.79
C ALA A 787 18.07 -5.56 28.91
N GLY A 788 19.06 -5.11 28.14
CA GLY A 788 20.40 -5.70 28.09
C GLY A 788 20.47 -6.98 27.25
N ASP A 789 19.50 -7.18 26.36
CA ASP A 789 19.49 -8.28 25.41
C ASP A 789 20.60 -8.16 24.37
N VAL A 790 21.07 -9.32 23.90
CA VAL A 790 22.21 -9.44 22.99
C VAL A 790 21.95 -10.62 22.06
N ASP A 791 21.81 -10.40 20.77
CA ASP A 791 21.52 -11.50 19.85
C ASP A 791 22.79 -12.02 19.20
N CYS A 792 23.01 -13.34 19.25
CA CYS A 792 24.19 -13.97 18.69
C CYS A 792 23.93 -14.69 17.36
N PHE A 793 24.80 -14.42 16.39
CA PHE A 793 24.85 -15.05 15.08
C PHE A 793 26.22 -15.70 14.83
N PHE A 794 26.26 -16.75 14.03
CA PHE A 794 27.50 -17.42 13.62
C PHE A 794 27.58 -17.56 12.10
N PHE A 795 28.73 -17.20 11.53
CA PHE A 795 28.97 -17.41 10.09
C PHE A 795 30.34 -18.04 9.85
N THR A 796 30.45 -18.77 8.74
CA THR A 796 31.72 -19.31 8.24
C THR A 796 32.04 -18.63 6.91
N PRO A 797 33.15 -17.87 6.80
CA PRO A 797 33.53 -17.22 5.55
C PRO A 797 33.71 -18.24 4.43
N THR A 798 33.09 -18.00 3.27
CA THR A 798 33.34 -18.77 2.05
C THR A 798 34.75 -18.53 1.50
N SER A 799 35.33 -17.37 1.80
CA SER A 799 36.70 -16.99 1.48
C SER A 799 37.23 -16.04 2.56
N THR A 800 38.52 -16.17 2.89
CA THR A 800 39.23 -15.24 3.79
C THR A 800 40.14 -14.28 3.01
N ALA A 801 40.01 -14.24 1.68
CA ALA A 801 40.91 -13.46 0.81
C ALA A 801 40.54 -11.97 0.74
N ASN A 802 39.26 -11.64 0.99
CA ASN A 802 38.71 -10.30 0.88
C ASN A 802 38.01 -9.93 2.17
N ASP A 803 37.90 -8.63 2.43
CA ASP A 803 37.13 -8.11 3.54
C ASP A 803 35.66 -8.49 3.42
N LEU A 804 35.00 -8.71 4.56
CA LEU A 804 33.55 -8.88 4.65
C LEU A 804 32.96 -7.71 5.42
N ILE A 805 31.72 -7.35 5.11
CA ILE A 805 30.98 -6.26 5.75
C ILE A 805 29.84 -6.86 6.58
N ALA A 806 29.76 -6.45 7.84
CA ALA A 806 28.59 -6.66 8.68
C ALA A 806 27.65 -5.45 8.57
N ARG A 807 26.38 -5.72 8.28
CA ARG A 807 25.32 -4.73 8.12
C ARG A 807 24.21 -4.97 9.12
N VAL A 808 23.65 -3.88 9.61
CA VAL A 808 22.43 -3.87 10.40
C VAL A 808 21.48 -2.85 9.77
N THR A 809 20.40 -3.35 9.20
CA THR A 809 19.38 -2.59 8.47
C THR A 809 18.02 -2.73 9.16
N SER A 810 16.98 -2.12 8.58
CA SER A 810 15.58 -2.29 9.03
C SER A 810 15.38 -1.95 10.51
N LEU A 811 16.02 -0.86 10.95
CA LEU A 811 15.95 -0.39 12.33
C LEU A 811 14.54 0.12 12.62
N ALA A 812 13.95 -0.36 13.71
CA ALA A 812 12.63 0.04 14.15
C ALA A 812 12.53 0.02 15.68
N LEU A 813 11.50 0.66 16.24
CA LEU A 813 11.30 0.84 17.69
C LEU A 813 12.50 1.51 18.37
N ASP A 814 13.03 2.57 17.73
CA ASP A 814 14.17 3.37 18.19
C ASP A 814 15.50 2.58 18.35
N MET A 815 15.63 1.45 17.64
CA MET A 815 16.82 0.60 17.70
C MET A 815 18.12 1.38 17.41
N GLN A 816 19.04 1.38 18.36
CA GLN A 816 20.40 1.91 18.22
C GLN A 816 21.41 0.77 18.31
N PRO A 817 21.76 0.12 17.18
CA PRO A 817 22.51 -1.12 17.24
C PRO A 817 24.00 -0.89 17.46
N VAL A 818 24.56 -1.71 18.33
CA VAL A 818 25.99 -1.95 18.47
C VAL A 818 26.29 -3.35 17.97
N VAL A 819 27.23 -3.46 17.04
CA VAL A 819 27.67 -4.73 16.44
C VAL A 819 29.03 -5.08 16.97
N ARG A 820 29.21 -6.33 17.41
CA ARG A 820 30.51 -6.89 17.77
C ARG A 820 30.81 -8.13 16.95
N VAL A 821 32.09 -8.32 16.62
CA VAL A 821 32.58 -9.53 15.94
C VAL A 821 33.63 -10.18 16.81
N TYR A 822 33.50 -11.48 17.02
CA TYR A 822 34.40 -12.30 17.83
C TYR A 822 35.10 -13.37 16.99
N ASP A 823 36.12 -14.00 17.57
CA ASP A 823 36.75 -15.19 17.01
C ASP A 823 35.77 -16.40 16.93
N ALA A 824 36.22 -17.50 16.31
CA ALA A 824 35.42 -18.73 16.15
C ALA A 824 34.93 -19.36 17.46
N THR A 825 35.51 -18.97 18.61
CA THR A 825 35.12 -19.45 19.93
C THR A 825 34.17 -18.51 20.66
N GLY A 826 33.97 -17.29 20.13
CA GLY A 826 33.23 -16.21 20.77
C GLY A 826 33.90 -15.62 22.01
N GLY A 827 35.16 -16.01 22.29
CA GLY A 827 35.87 -15.64 23.50
C GLY A 827 36.69 -14.36 23.39
N THR A 828 37.07 -13.97 22.16
CA THR A 828 37.88 -12.76 21.89
C THR A 828 37.14 -11.83 20.96
N GLU A 829 36.82 -10.62 21.42
CA GLU A 829 36.29 -9.54 20.58
C GLU A 829 37.39 -9.06 19.62
N LEU A 830 37.07 -9.05 18.33
CA LEU A 830 37.93 -8.58 17.24
C LEU A 830 37.57 -7.16 16.81
N LEU A 831 36.28 -6.82 16.84
CA LEU A 831 35.73 -5.56 16.35
C LEU A 831 34.46 -5.19 17.13
N MET A 832 34.26 -3.90 17.36
CA MET A 832 33.01 -3.32 17.86
C MET A 832 32.73 -2.03 17.10
N VAL A 833 31.47 -1.85 16.68
CA VAL A 833 31.01 -0.62 16.04
C VAL A 833 29.63 -0.25 16.56
N ASP A 834 29.45 1.03 16.86
CA ASP A 834 28.18 1.66 17.20
C ASP A 834 27.62 2.36 15.95
N LEU A 835 26.45 1.91 15.47
CA LEU A 835 25.85 2.41 14.23
C LEU A 835 25.44 3.88 14.34
N SER A 836 25.13 4.38 15.54
CA SER A 836 24.81 5.81 15.76
C SER A 836 25.96 6.75 15.39
N THR A 837 27.18 6.21 15.28
CA THR A 837 28.39 6.94 14.91
C THR A 837 28.93 6.55 13.53
N SER A 838 28.25 5.66 12.80
CA SER A 838 28.67 5.23 11.47
C SER A 838 28.60 6.38 10.47
N ALA A 839 29.58 6.46 9.57
CA ALA A 839 29.55 7.37 8.44
C ALA A 839 28.46 7.01 7.41
N ASN A 840 27.87 5.80 7.52
CA ASN A 840 26.97 5.20 6.54
C ASN A 840 25.64 4.73 7.14
N ALA A 841 25.11 5.44 8.15
CA ALA A 841 23.89 5.05 8.87
C ALA A 841 22.70 4.73 7.94
N ALA A 842 22.54 5.47 6.82
CA ALA A 842 21.48 5.26 5.84
C ALA A 842 21.64 4.00 4.94
N SER A 843 22.79 3.33 4.98
CA SER A 843 22.99 2.04 4.29
C SER A 843 22.93 0.83 5.22
N GLY A 844 22.82 1.09 6.53
CA GLY A 844 23.01 0.08 7.57
C GLY A 844 24.42 -0.53 7.65
N ALA A 845 25.40 0.00 6.91
CA ALA A 845 26.77 -0.53 6.95
C ALA A 845 27.47 -0.18 8.26
N VAL A 846 27.85 -1.21 9.02
CA VAL A 846 28.34 -1.06 10.39
C VAL A 846 29.82 -1.44 10.50
N ALA A 847 30.25 -2.60 10.00
CA ALA A 847 31.59 -3.09 10.38
C ALA A 847 32.32 -3.80 9.24
N THR A 848 33.48 -3.28 8.83
CA THR A 848 34.41 -4.01 7.94
C THR A 848 35.19 -5.02 8.78
N VAL A 849 34.99 -6.31 8.52
CA VAL A 849 35.79 -7.41 9.04
C VAL A 849 36.96 -7.63 8.08
N PRO A 850 38.19 -7.20 8.43
CA PRO A 850 39.31 -7.25 7.50
C PRO A 850 39.68 -8.69 7.16
N ALA A 851 40.12 -8.95 5.92
CA ALA A 851 40.58 -10.26 5.47
C ALA A 851 41.65 -10.87 6.39
N SER A 852 42.49 -10.02 7.00
CA SER A 852 43.52 -10.43 7.96
C SER A 852 42.98 -10.96 9.29
N SER A 853 41.72 -10.70 9.61
CA SER A 853 41.02 -11.16 10.81
C SER A 853 40.09 -12.35 10.55
N LEU A 854 39.82 -12.69 9.29
CA LEU A 854 38.93 -13.77 8.91
C LEU A 854 39.59 -15.15 9.12
N ASP A 855 38.86 -16.05 9.78
CA ASP A 855 39.22 -17.44 10.02
C ASP A 855 38.22 -18.37 9.32
N ALA A 856 38.73 -19.39 8.64
CA ALA A 856 37.91 -20.43 8.01
C ALA A 856 37.16 -21.29 9.05
N ALA A 857 37.51 -21.21 10.33
CA ALA A 857 36.77 -21.81 11.44
C ALA A 857 35.45 -21.07 11.76
N GLY A 858 35.28 -19.82 11.28
CA GLY A 858 34.09 -19.00 11.47
C GLY A 858 34.23 -17.89 12.51
N HIS A 859 33.16 -17.14 12.68
CA HIS A 859 33.08 -15.98 13.57
C HIS A 859 31.69 -15.87 14.19
N VAL A 860 31.68 -15.35 15.43
CA VAL A 860 30.45 -14.93 16.11
C VAL A 860 30.24 -13.44 15.90
N VAL A 861 29.02 -13.04 15.58
CA VAL A 861 28.58 -11.65 15.46
C VAL A 861 27.46 -11.43 16.45
N THR A 862 27.52 -10.36 17.24
CA THR A 862 26.42 -10.00 18.13
C THR A 862 25.84 -8.64 17.76
N VAL A 863 24.54 -8.49 17.97
CA VAL A 863 23.82 -7.22 17.88
C VAL A 863 23.21 -6.93 19.25
N GLU A 864 23.42 -5.73 19.76
CA GLU A 864 22.89 -5.27 21.04
C GLU A 864 22.36 -3.84 20.92
N HIS A 865 21.49 -3.41 21.84
CA HIS A 865 21.03 -2.02 21.90
C HIS A 865 22.04 -1.16 22.68
N ALA A 866 22.40 0.02 22.15
CA ALA A 866 23.34 0.94 22.80
C ALA A 866 22.84 1.43 24.17
N ASP A 867 21.53 1.69 24.30
CA ASP A 867 20.86 1.86 25.58
C ASP A 867 20.51 0.50 26.21
N ALA A 868 21.26 0.10 27.24
CA ALA A 868 21.04 -1.15 27.98
C ALA A 868 19.70 -1.22 28.73
N THR A 869 18.92 -0.14 28.79
CA THR A 869 17.57 -0.11 29.37
C THR A 869 16.46 -0.27 28.34
N ALA A 870 16.78 -0.19 27.05
CA ALA A 870 15.83 -0.47 25.98
C ALA A 870 15.36 -1.93 26.07
N ALA A 871 14.05 -2.12 26.07
CA ALA A 871 13.43 -3.44 26.15
C ALA A 871 12.79 -3.88 24.83
N MET A 872 12.98 -3.08 23.78
CA MET A 872 12.48 -3.30 22.42
C MET A 872 13.48 -2.69 21.43
N GLY A 873 13.58 -3.28 20.25
CA GLY A 873 14.33 -2.75 19.13
C GLY A 873 14.41 -3.79 18.02
N ASN A 874 13.89 -3.48 16.84
CA ASN A 874 13.93 -4.41 15.70
C ASN A 874 15.09 -4.04 14.77
N TYR A 875 15.66 -5.06 14.14
CA TYR A 875 16.69 -4.90 13.13
C TYR A 875 16.76 -6.11 12.20
N ALA A 876 17.59 -6.02 11.18
CA ALA A 876 18.02 -7.15 10.37
C ALA A 876 19.54 -7.15 10.23
N VAL A 877 20.19 -8.31 10.39
CA VAL A 877 21.64 -8.47 10.27
C VAL A 877 22.02 -9.25 9.02
N SER A 878 23.09 -8.83 8.34
CA SER A 878 23.70 -9.61 7.27
C SER A 878 25.21 -9.46 7.22
N ILE A 879 25.88 -10.48 6.71
CA ILE A 879 27.32 -10.49 6.42
C ILE A 879 27.52 -10.76 4.93
N GLY A 880 28.52 -10.15 4.31
CA GLY A 880 29.02 -10.59 3.01
C GLY A 880 29.95 -9.62 2.32
N ALA A 881 30.15 -9.81 1.02
CA ALA A 881 31.01 -8.96 0.22
C ALA A 881 30.50 -7.50 0.22
N LYS A 882 31.43 -6.55 0.03
CA LYS A 882 31.13 -5.13 -0.06
C LYS A 882 30.12 -4.82 -1.19
N LEU A 883 29.12 -4.01 -0.88
CA LEU A 883 28.10 -3.48 -1.78
C LEU A 883 28.41 -2.01 -2.11
N ALA A 884 27.86 -1.49 -3.22
CA ALA A 884 28.07 -0.09 -3.60
C ALA A 884 27.53 0.90 -2.55
N SER A 885 26.46 0.53 -1.82
CA SER A 885 25.89 1.32 -0.72
C SER A 885 26.78 1.42 0.52
N ASP A 886 27.82 0.58 0.65
CA ASP A 886 28.72 0.63 1.81
C ASP A 886 29.75 1.77 1.72
N GLU A 887 29.75 2.53 0.62
CA GLU A 887 30.47 3.79 0.52
C GLU A 887 29.57 4.95 0.99
N PRO A 888 30.11 5.96 1.71
CA PRO A 888 29.32 7.08 2.19
C PRO A 888 28.63 7.84 1.04
N VAL A 889 27.31 7.82 1.04
CA VAL A 889 26.48 8.72 0.24
C VAL A 889 26.06 9.89 1.12
N LYS A 890 26.22 11.11 0.62
CA LYS A 890 25.67 12.31 1.26
C LYS A 890 24.16 12.29 1.10
N VAL A 891 23.43 11.91 2.16
CA VAL A 891 21.97 12.06 2.23
C VAL A 891 21.64 13.54 2.38
N PRO A 892 20.57 14.08 1.77
CA PRO A 892 20.10 15.41 2.07
C PRO A 892 19.77 15.48 3.57
N ASP A 893 20.40 16.39 4.31
CA ASP A 893 19.95 16.69 5.67
C ASP A 893 18.50 17.16 5.54
N GLY A 894 17.56 16.43 6.15
CA GLY A 894 16.16 16.81 6.25
C GLY A 894 16.07 18.23 6.78
N GLY A 895 15.91 19.18 5.87
CA GLY A 895 15.86 20.59 6.19
C GLY A 895 14.50 20.82 6.81
N GLY A 896 14.42 20.71 8.14
CA GLY A 896 13.23 21.09 8.88
C GLY A 896 12.82 22.48 8.45
N ASN A 897 11.84 22.56 7.56
CA ASN A 897 11.29 23.81 7.06
C ASN A 897 10.31 24.32 8.10
N GLY A 898 10.83 24.60 9.29
CA GLY A 898 10.17 25.42 10.28
C GLY A 898 10.03 26.81 9.69
N GLY A 899 8.81 27.15 9.25
CA GLY A 899 8.46 28.47 8.77
C GLY A 899 8.98 29.57 9.70
N GLY A 900 9.95 30.34 9.21
CA GLY A 900 10.59 31.43 9.93
C GLY A 900 10.63 32.69 9.06
N GLY A 901 9.63 33.56 9.25
CA GLY A 901 9.49 34.83 8.56
C GLY A 901 10.74 35.72 8.63
N GLY A 902 10.97 36.45 7.53
CA GLY A 902 12.14 37.28 7.31
C GLY A 902 12.42 38.32 8.41
N GLY A 903 13.69 38.39 8.81
CA GLY A 903 14.22 39.39 9.73
C GLY A 903 15.72 39.56 9.55
N ASN A 904 16.09 40.65 8.89
CA ASN A 904 17.46 41.10 8.58
C ASN A 904 18.34 41.32 9.84
N GLY A 905 19.60 40.86 9.85
CA GLY A 905 20.59 41.26 10.86
C GLY A 905 21.78 40.31 11.01
N GLY A 906 22.98 40.74 10.61
CA GLY A 906 24.17 39.87 10.51
C GLY A 906 25.03 39.68 11.77
N GLY A 907 26.05 38.83 11.62
CA GLY A 907 27.32 38.90 12.34
C GLY A 907 27.62 37.79 13.36
N GLY A 908 28.37 36.77 12.93
CA GLY A 908 29.57 36.23 13.60
C GLY A 908 29.46 35.46 14.93
N GLY A 909 29.83 34.16 14.88
CA GLY A 909 30.84 33.60 15.77
C GLY A 909 30.42 32.73 16.97
N SER A 910 31.05 31.54 17.00
CA SER A 910 31.35 30.66 18.15
C SER A 910 30.25 29.77 18.73
N GLY A 911 30.61 28.48 18.87
CA GLY A 911 29.75 27.43 19.41
C GLY A 911 29.60 27.43 20.93
N GLY A 912 28.76 26.51 21.40
CA GLY A 912 28.65 26.16 22.80
C GLY A 912 27.30 25.54 23.17
N GLY A 913 27.36 24.31 23.67
CA GLY A 913 26.67 23.91 24.90
C GLY A 913 25.14 23.83 24.87
N ILE A 914 24.65 22.60 24.81
CA ILE A 914 23.27 22.23 25.12
C ILE A 914 23.00 22.58 26.60
N GLY A 915 22.07 23.51 26.85
CA GLY A 915 21.68 23.98 28.18
C GLY A 915 20.50 23.18 28.76
N PRO A 916 20.41 23.02 30.11
CA PRO A 916 19.52 22.04 30.75
C PRO A 916 18.11 22.62 31.05
N TRP A 917 17.35 22.97 30.01
CA TRP A 917 15.97 23.44 30.15
C TRP A 917 14.93 22.71 29.28
N GLY A 918 15.32 21.62 28.61
CA GLY A 918 14.43 20.76 27.80
C GLY A 918 13.73 19.61 28.55
N VAL A 919 13.83 19.52 29.89
CA VAL A 919 13.33 18.36 30.67
C VAL A 919 12.22 18.74 31.66
N MET A 920 11.45 19.81 31.40
CA MET A 920 10.30 20.16 32.24
C MET A 920 9.07 20.53 31.43
N PHE A 921 8.50 19.56 30.69
CA PHE A 921 7.11 19.65 30.25
C PHE A 921 6.30 18.33 30.31
N ALA A 922 6.91 17.19 30.68
CA ALA A 922 6.22 15.90 30.80
C ALA A 922 5.74 15.53 32.23
N ALA A 923 5.81 16.44 33.22
CA ALA A 923 5.53 16.10 34.63
C ALA A 923 4.51 17.04 35.33
N LEU A 924 3.61 17.71 34.60
CA LEU A 924 2.63 18.63 35.21
C LEU A 924 1.16 18.41 34.81
N LEU A 925 0.74 17.17 34.53
CA LEU A 925 -0.68 16.82 34.33
C LEU A 925 -1.17 15.61 35.16
N ALA A 926 -0.50 15.28 36.27
CA ALA A 926 -0.91 14.17 37.14
C ALA A 926 -1.12 14.52 38.64
N LEU A 927 -1.19 15.79 39.04
CA LEU A 927 -1.53 16.15 40.43
C LEU A 927 -2.08 17.58 40.54
N ILE A 928 -3.42 17.72 40.55
CA ILE A 928 -4.23 18.50 41.51
C ILE A 928 -5.68 18.34 41.07
N GLY A 929 -6.38 17.42 41.75
CA GLY A 929 -7.77 17.14 41.44
C GLY A 929 -8.54 16.36 42.51
N LEU A 930 -8.04 16.20 43.74
CA LEU A 930 -8.90 15.80 44.87
C LEU A 930 -8.36 16.34 46.19
N ARG A 931 -9.09 17.32 46.73
CA ARG A 931 -8.91 17.91 48.04
C ARG A 931 -9.87 17.24 49.03
N GLN A 932 -9.34 16.97 50.24
CA GLN A 932 -10.01 16.85 51.56
C GLN A 932 -10.67 15.48 51.88
N ARG A 933 -10.53 14.87 53.07
CA ARG A 933 -10.32 15.42 54.44
C ARG A 933 -10.10 14.31 55.52
N ARG A 934 -9.35 14.67 56.59
CA ARG A 934 -9.31 14.20 58.02
C ARG A 934 -7.98 13.57 58.45
N ARG A 935 -7.07 14.31 59.13
CA ARG A 935 -6.96 14.60 60.59
C ARG A 935 -6.81 13.34 61.46
N ILE A 936 -5.71 13.24 62.22
CA ILE A 936 -5.66 13.41 63.69
C ILE A 936 -4.19 13.54 64.15
N MET A 937 -3.98 14.57 65.00
CA MET A 937 -2.87 14.91 65.91
C MET A 937 -1.47 15.21 65.37
#